data_AF-A0AAN9TLN8-F1
#
_entry.id   AF-A0AAN9TLN8-F1
#
_cell.length_a   1.000
_cell.length_b   1.000
_cell.length_c   1.000
_cell.angle_alpha   90.00
_cell.angle_beta   90.00
_cell.angle_gamma   90.00
#
_symmetry.space_group_name_H-M   'P 1'
#
loop_
_entity.id
_entity.type
_entity.pdbx_description
1 polymer ?
#
loop_
_entity_poly.entity_id
_entity_poly.type
_entity_poly.pdbx_seq_one_letter_code
_entity_poly.pdbx_strand_id
1 'polypeptide(L)'
;MEGRGRARGRARGRAREQAASQPAPVSLSQSAPSSSTSGGSVPALGRSAARGGSSAAELTQQLQRVNLLAGDNGNGSNGGNGGNGNGNIAAPLGRGSIRGGKFMDSVSLYTRPTSAQSAKQGQSGQKVKIEANFFELKSRGDWTLIKYHVDFNPPEDRTFERKRLLRPHSAKFQGAHLFDGSTIFSAFSLCQEGKPLELFSVRESDEAKIRITIKKVGTCEPGDFQNVQVFNIIMRECMKTLKLEEIRRNYYDPAAKIQIKDFHLELWPGYVTSIGQYERSLLMNAEINFKVLRMDTAYDMFKQIYNSGARDIKTEFAEKIVGCVVLTTYNNKTYRITDVDYSQSPESTFSQKTKEGQKQVQFKDYFEKAYGVKVRDTRQPLLVSKSSARQIRSGQAEIINLIPEFCVMTGLTDEMRSNYPLMREQAKHTSVAPRDRIQRLLAFGQRLINNPSTKETLQRWGLNLSPQLVELDGRVLPAETIIMANNVTFGTGPDVDWTKNLRSNQMLQTVQLTSWLMVYPAKLENQARELFRLLQQTGGSMKFNFPSPAKIALSNDSAGSYISEIDKGINQYNPQLVLTLVPNQRADRYSAIKKKCIVEKPVPSQVVLSKSVMAKGNMSIATKIAIQINCKIGGAPWTVPVPVTGLMVVGFDVCHDPKDKRRSYGAMVATLDKNLSRYYSSVTHHSAGEELSSNFGLSLRGAVETFYQINKELPRKIVIYRDGVGDGNLAYVHEHEIKSIRKSLSEIYAKSGAPLKMAFIIVTKRINIRLFANRQNPLPGTVVDDVITNPRRYDFYLVSQSVRQGTVSPTHYNVIDDNSDWSPEIIQRLTYKLTHMYFNWSGTVRVPAPCQYAHKLAFLTAQSVGTVHSSPLRNLLYFL
;
A
#
# COMPACT_ATOMS: atom_id res chain seq x y z
N MET A 1 14.50 14.56 72.94
CA MET A 1 13.39 15.42 73.40
C MET A 1 12.26 15.37 72.37
N GLU A 2 11.04 15.76 72.77
CA GLU A 2 9.87 16.16 71.96
C GLU A 2 9.71 15.59 70.51
N GLY A 3 8.70 14.78 70.16
CA GLY A 3 7.71 14.08 70.97
C GLY A 3 6.24 14.44 70.67
N ARG A 4 5.58 13.62 69.83
CA ARG A 4 4.14 13.24 69.74
C ARG A 4 3.81 12.84 68.29
N GLY A 5 2.99 11.85 67.98
CA GLY A 5 2.29 10.86 68.81
C GLY A 5 2.06 9.54 68.03
N ARG A 6 1.67 8.46 68.72
CA ARG A 6 1.50 7.11 68.11
C ARG A 6 0.03 6.76 67.89
N ALA A 7 -0.23 5.91 66.90
CA ALA A 7 -1.30 4.91 66.96
C ALA A 7 -0.79 3.54 66.47
N ARG A 8 -0.99 2.50 67.29
CA ARG A 8 -0.89 1.05 66.99
C ARG A 8 -2.29 0.46 67.33
N GLY A 9 -2.78 -0.67 66.82
CA GLY A 9 -2.27 -1.66 65.87
C GLY A 9 -2.67 -3.09 66.27
N ARG A 10 -2.57 -4.07 65.34
CA ARG A 10 -2.57 -5.56 65.56
C ARG A 10 -3.83 -6.28 66.13
N ALA A 11 -4.54 -6.98 65.22
CA ALA A 11 -4.58 -8.45 65.03
C ALA A 11 -5.21 -9.48 66.04
N ARG A 12 -5.98 -10.41 65.43
CA ARG A 12 -6.16 -11.89 65.68
C ARG A 12 -7.03 -12.45 66.85
N GLY A 13 -8.05 -13.22 66.44
CA GLY A 13 -8.76 -14.37 67.07
C GLY A 13 -9.69 -15.00 66.00
N ARG A 14 -10.00 -16.30 65.81
CA ARG A 14 -10.11 -17.55 66.63
C ARG A 14 -11.22 -17.49 67.70
N ALA A 15 -12.12 -18.47 67.88
CA ALA A 15 -12.42 -19.73 67.14
C ALA A 15 -13.98 -19.89 66.97
N ARG A 16 -14.75 -21.00 67.06
CA ARG A 16 -14.71 -22.49 67.31
C ARG A 16 -16.16 -22.99 66.94
N GLU A 17 -16.59 -24.26 66.73
CA GLU A 17 -16.06 -25.61 66.41
C GLU A 17 -17.23 -26.55 65.96
N GLN A 18 -16.97 -27.83 65.59
CA GLN A 18 -17.90 -28.99 65.52
C GLN A 18 -19.03 -28.97 64.45
N ALA A 19 -19.60 -30.09 63.95
CA ALA A 19 -19.31 -31.54 64.11
C ALA A 19 -19.41 -32.28 62.74
N ALA A 20 -19.39 -33.62 62.69
CA ALA A 20 -19.18 -34.41 61.45
C ALA A 20 -20.18 -35.56 61.22
N SER A 21 -20.39 -35.96 59.95
CA SER A 21 -20.62 -37.36 59.51
C SER A 21 -20.64 -37.52 57.96
N GLN A 22 -20.42 -38.74 57.48
CA GLN A 22 -20.50 -39.25 56.09
C GLN A 22 -21.61 -40.35 56.01
N PRO A 23 -21.94 -41.04 54.86
CA PRO A 23 -21.27 -41.15 53.55
C PRO A 23 -22.20 -41.02 52.30
N ALA A 24 -21.70 -41.49 51.13
CA ALA A 24 -22.34 -41.52 49.78
C ALA A 24 -23.19 -42.82 49.55
N PRO A 25 -23.64 -43.29 48.33
CA PRO A 25 -23.11 -43.08 46.96
C PRO A 25 -24.09 -43.04 45.73
N VAL A 26 -23.51 -42.71 44.54
CA VAL A 26 -23.73 -43.25 43.15
C VAL A 26 -25.14 -43.49 42.54
N SER A 27 -25.37 -42.99 41.30
CA SER A 27 -25.99 -43.73 40.16
C SER A 27 -25.97 -42.92 38.82
N LEU A 28 -26.34 -43.54 37.69
CA LEU A 28 -26.23 -43.03 36.31
C LEU A 28 -27.53 -43.21 35.48
N SER A 29 -27.90 -42.21 34.67
CA SER A 29 -28.69 -42.33 33.40
C SER A 29 -28.75 -40.95 32.72
N GLN A 30 -28.25 -40.71 31.50
CA GLN A 30 -28.83 -41.10 30.19
C GLN A 30 -30.29 -40.71 29.96
N SER A 31 -30.56 -39.62 29.22
CA SER A 31 -31.30 -39.62 27.93
C SER A 31 -31.62 -38.19 27.44
N ALA A 32 -31.63 -37.98 26.12
CA ALA A 32 -32.18 -36.80 25.43
C ALA A 32 -33.51 -37.22 24.71
N PRO A 33 -34.20 -36.42 23.86
CA PRO A 33 -33.92 -35.06 23.37
C PRO A 33 -35.18 -34.14 23.24
N SER A 34 -35.10 -33.15 22.35
CA SER A 34 -36.19 -32.49 21.57
C SER A 34 -36.80 -31.15 22.04
N SER A 35 -36.53 -30.14 21.19
CA SER A 35 -37.35 -28.99 20.78
C SER A 35 -38.68 -28.62 21.46
N SER A 36 -38.80 -27.34 21.84
CA SER A 36 -39.79 -26.45 21.19
C SER A 36 -39.36 -24.97 21.25
N THR A 37 -39.98 -24.13 20.42
CA THR A 37 -39.72 -22.68 20.29
C THR A 37 -40.72 -21.84 21.08
N SER A 38 -40.25 -20.85 21.83
CA SER A 38 -40.97 -19.59 22.07
C SER A 38 -40.03 -18.49 22.57
N GLY A 39 -40.34 -17.22 22.29
CA GLY A 39 -39.49 -16.08 22.62
C GLY A 39 -39.64 -15.57 24.05
N GLY A 40 -38.59 -14.93 24.59
CA GLY A 40 -38.60 -14.23 25.88
C GLY A 40 -37.53 -13.15 25.92
N SER A 41 -37.93 -11.88 25.88
CA SER A 41 -37.04 -10.72 25.98
C SER A 41 -36.66 -10.42 27.43
N VAL A 42 -35.36 -10.33 27.71
CA VAL A 42 -34.83 -9.98 29.05
C VAL A 42 -33.79 -8.84 28.90
N PRO A 43 -33.70 -7.87 29.83
CA PRO A 43 -33.12 -6.55 29.52
C PRO A 43 -31.59 -6.47 29.43
N ALA A 44 -31.11 -5.38 28.83
CA ALA A 44 -29.69 -5.06 28.72
C ALA A 44 -29.08 -4.63 30.07
N LEU A 45 -28.05 -5.35 30.53
CA LEU A 45 -27.19 -4.89 31.63
C LEU A 45 -26.17 -3.86 31.14
N GLY A 46 -26.06 -2.75 31.86
CA GLY A 46 -25.32 -1.56 31.45
C GLY A 46 -23.80 -1.76 31.40
N ARG A 47 -23.17 -1.32 30.30
CA ARG A 47 -21.70 -1.27 30.18
C ARG A 47 -21.12 -0.01 30.83
N SER A 48 -20.46 -0.17 31.98
CA SER A 48 -19.69 0.89 32.64
C SER A 48 -18.54 1.37 31.74
N ALA A 49 -18.67 2.56 31.14
CA ALA A 49 -17.69 3.07 30.18
C ALA A 49 -16.44 3.64 30.88
N ALA A 50 -15.36 2.86 30.93
CA ALA A 50 -14.08 3.26 31.50
C ALA A 50 -13.38 4.37 30.66
N ARG A 51 -13.73 5.64 30.93
CA ARG A 51 -13.09 6.82 30.33
C ARG A 51 -11.67 7.03 30.85
N GLY A 52 -10.66 6.47 30.16
CA GLY A 52 -9.25 6.79 30.44
C GLY A 52 -8.26 6.19 29.44
N GLY A 53 -7.69 7.00 28.54
CA GLY A 53 -6.65 6.53 27.61
C GLY A 53 -6.36 7.34 26.34
N SER A 54 -6.76 8.61 26.24
CA SER A 54 -6.69 9.38 24.98
C SER A 54 -5.29 9.55 24.38
N SER A 55 -4.30 10.02 25.16
CA SER A 55 -2.98 10.39 24.60
C SER A 55 -2.20 9.22 23.99
N ALA A 56 -2.40 8.00 24.49
CA ALA A 56 -1.80 6.79 23.90
C ALA A 56 -2.41 6.44 22.53
N ALA A 57 -3.68 6.79 22.30
CA ALA A 57 -4.34 6.61 21.01
C ALA A 57 -3.88 7.63 19.96
N GLU A 58 -3.51 8.86 20.37
CA GLU A 58 -3.01 9.90 19.48
C GLU A 58 -1.60 9.58 18.94
N LEU A 59 -0.72 9.06 19.79
CA LEU A 59 0.59 8.51 19.38
C LEU A 59 0.45 7.24 18.52
N THR A 60 -0.60 6.45 18.75
CA THR A 60 -0.97 5.31 17.88
C THR A 60 -1.38 5.81 16.49
N GLN A 61 -2.24 6.83 16.41
CA GLN A 61 -2.60 7.45 15.13
C GLN A 61 -1.37 8.03 14.40
N GLN A 62 -0.39 8.61 15.10
CA GLN A 62 0.82 9.16 14.45
C GLN A 62 1.62 8.09 13.70
N LEU A 63 1.98 6.99 14.37
CA LEU A 63 2.75 5.90 13.73
C LEU A 63 1.95 5.20 12.61
N GLN A 64 0.64 5.01 12.79
CA GLN A 64 -0.22 4.43 11.77
C GLN A 64 -0.43 5.37 10.58
N ARG A 65 -0.55 6.69 10.79
CA ARG A 65 -0.71 7.70 9.72
C ARG A 65 0.56 7.88 8.90
N VAL A 66 1.76 7.83 9.48
CA VAL A 66 3.00 7.87 8.69
C VAL A 66 3.05 6.70 7.70
N ASN A 67 2.72 5.49 8.15
CA ASN A 67 2.63 4.29 7.30
C ASN A 67 1.51 4.33 6.24
N LEU A 68 0.53 5.24 6.35
CA LEU A 68 -0.59 5.36 5.41
C LEU A 68 -0.49 6.59 4.48
N LEU A 69 0.08 7.70 4.95
CA LEU A 69 0.01 9.01 4.28
C LEU A 69 1.31 9.45 3.58
N ALA A 70 2.46 8.86 3.92
CA ALA A 70 3.72 9.09 3.18
C ALA A 70 3.72 8.46 1.77
N GLY A 71 2.69 7.66 1.44
CA GLY A 71 2.61 6.89 0.19
C GLY A 71 1.92 7.58 -0.99
N ASP A 72 1.48 8.83 -0.86
CA ASP A 72 0.63 9.53 -1.86
C ASP A 72 1.43 10.17 -3.01
N ASN A 73 2.76 10.17 -2.94
CA ASN A 73 3.61 10.42 -4.11
C ASN A 73 3.40 9.26 -5.09
N GLY A 74 2.70 9.53 -6.19
CA GLY A 74 2.08 8.49 -7.02
C GLY A 74 3.06 7.54 -7.69
N ASN A 75 2.87 6.24 -7.47
CA ASN A 75 3.61 5.19 -8.18
C ASN A 75 3.11 5.12 -9.64
N GLY A 76 3.86 5.73 -10.56
CA GLY A 76 3.56 5.71 -11.99
C GLY A 76 3.98 4.37 -12.60
N SER A 77 3.13 3.76 -13.42
CA SER A 77 3.49 2.56 -14.19
C SER A 77 4.68 2.85 -15.11
N ASN A 78 5.71 2.00 -15.06
CA ASN A 78 6.93 2.14 -15.85
C ASN A 78 6.67 2.41 -17.33
N GLY A 79 7.43 3.36 -17.88
CA GLY A 79 7.47 3.70 -19.30
C GLY A 79 8.90 4.04 -19.69
N GLY A 80 9.77 3.03 -19.71
CA GLY A 80 11.17 3.20 -20.11
C GLY A 80 11.27 3.62 -21.58
N ASN A 81 12.17 4.56 -21.88
CA ASN A 81 12.43 5.03 -23.22
C ASN A 81 13.96 5.05 -23.44
N GLY A 82 14.47 4.07 -24.20
CA GLY A 82 15.91 3.95 -24.46
C GLY A 82 16.45 5.05 -25.39
N GLY A 83 17.75 5.32 -25.25
CA GLY A 83 18.52 6.20 -26.15
C GLY A 83 19.60 5.40 -26.89
N ASN A 84 20.03 5.90 -28.05
CA ASN A 84 20.85 5.15 -29.01
C ASN A 84 22.30 4.87 -28.54
N GLY A 85 22.78 3.67 -28.88
CA GLY A 85 24.18 3.38 -29.20
C GLY A 85 24.24 2.79 -30.61
N ASN A 86 25.30 3.05 -31.38
CA ASN A 86 25.35 2.74 -32.82
C ASN A 86 26.04 1.38 -33.10
N GLY A 87 25.57 0.61 -34.09
CA GLY A 87 26.01 -0.80 -34.24
C GLY A 87 25.48 -1.60 -35.46
N ASN A 88 25.46 -0.98 -36.65
CA ASN A 88 25.50 -1.54 -38.02
C ASN A 88 24.89 -2.92 -38.44
N ILE A 89 24.28 -2.90 -39.65
CA ILE A 89 23.98 -4.02 -40.59
C ILE A 89 22.81 -4.97 -40.26
N ALA A 90 21.63 -4.64 -40.82
CA ALA A 90 20.81 -5.52 -41.67
C ALA A 90 19.77 -4.69 -42.45
N ALA A 91 19.42 -5.06 -43.68
CA ALA A 91 18.55 -4.28 -44.57
C ALA A 91 17.03 -4.48 -44.30
N PRO A 92 16.15 -3.52 -44.68
CA PRO A 92 14.77 -3.47 -44.18
C PRO A 92 13.73 -4.16 -45.07
N LEU A 93 12.70 -4.72 -44.43
CA LEU A 93 11.39 -5.01 -45.05
C LEU A 93 10.34 -3.97 -44.65
N GLY A 94 9.36 -3.73 -45.52
CA GLY A 94 8.58 -2.48 -45.56
C GLY A 94 7.69 -2.19 -44.35
N ARG A 95 7.80 -0.96 -43.81
CA ARG A 95 6.91 -0.46 -42.74
C ARG A 95 5.62 0.16 -43.29
N GLY A 96 4.71 -0.69 -43.75
CA GLY A 96 3.29 -0.37 -43.86
C GLY A 96 2.52 -0.61 -42.55
N SER A 97 1.31 -0.08 -42.45
CA SER A 97 0.21 -0.61 -41.61
C SER A 97 0.45 -0.81 -40.10
N ILE A 98 0.89 0.24 -39.38
CA ILE A 98 0.68 0.34 -37.92
C ILE A 98 -0.04 1.65 -37.55
N ARG A 99 -1.37 1.68 -37.78
CA ARG A 99 -2.30 2.65 -37.19
C ARG A 99 -3.49 1.92 -36.57
N GLY A 100 -3.85 2.33 -35.37
CA GLY A 100 -4.73 1.59 -34.47
C GLY A 100 -4.09 1.52 -33.08
N GLY A 101 -4.84 1.85 -32.04
CA GLY A 101 -4.30 1.88 -30.68
C GLY A 101 -4.05 0.46 -30.18
N LYS A 102 -2.78 0.01 -30.21
CA LYS A 102 -2.41 -1.36 -29.83
C LYS A 102 -3.06 -1.79 -28.52
N PHE A 103 -3.86 -2.85 -28.60
CA PHE A 103 -3.98 -3.83 -27.53
C PHE A 103 -2.56 -4.23 -27.15
N MET A 104 -2.23 -4.10 -25.88
CA MET A 104 -0.89 -4.38 -25.39
C MET A 104 -0.95 -5.80 -24.86
N ASP A 105 -0.30 -6.76 -25.54
CA ASP A 105 -0.26 -8.16 -25.11
C ASP A 105 0.61 -8.32 -23.86
N SER A 106 0.10 -7.85 -22.72
CA SER A 106 0.58 -8.28 -21.41
C SER A 106 0.08 -9.71 -21.19
N VAL A 107 0.93 -10.68 -21.53
CA VAL A 107 0.68 -12.10 -21.28
C VAL A 107 0.29 -12.29 -19.82
N SER A 108 -0.87 -12.91 -19.59
CA SER A 108 -1.42 -13.16 -18.25
C SER A 108 -0.62 -14.29 -17.58
N LEU A 109 0.54 -13.94 -17.00
CA LEU A 109 1.52 -14.90 -16.51
C LEU A 109 0.92 -15.82 -15.44
N TYR A 110 0.87 -17.10 -15.77
CA TYR A 110 0.56 -18.16 -14.83
C TYR A 110 1.73 -18.30 -13.84
N THR A 111 1.46 -18.10 -12.55
CA THR A 111 2.50 -18.07 -11.49
C THR A 111 2.23 -19.05 -10.35
N ARG A 112 1.14 -19.84 -10.44
CA ARG A 112 0.78 -20.88 -9.47
C ARG A 112 1.78 -22.04 -9.53
N PRO A 113 2.61 -22.30 -8.49
CA PRO A 113 3.61 -23.37 -8.53
C PRO A 113 2.96 -24.77 -8.56
N THR A 114 3.73 -25.78 -8.99
CA THR A 114 3.30 -27.19 -8.99
C THR A 114 2.88 -27.68 -7.61
N SER A 115 3.53 -27.20 -6.53
CA SER A 115 3.17 -27.50 -5.13
C SER A 115 1.73 -27.13 -4.75
N ALA A 116 1.10 -26.19 -5.48
CA ALA A 116 -0.24 -25.70 -5.23
C ALA A 116 -1.22 -25.96 -6.40
N GLN A 117 -0.88 -26.81 -7.36
CA GLN A 117 -1.74 -27.09 -8.52
C GLN A 117 -3.05 -27.78 -8.12
N SER A 118 -3.01 -28.78 -7.23
CA SER A 118 -4.20 -29.51 -6.78
C SER A 118 -5.12 -28.69 -5.87
N ALA A 119 -4.55 -27.95 -4.92
CA ALA A 119 -5.28 -27.06 -4.01
C ALA A 119 -4.38 -25.91 -3.53
N LYS A 120 -4.99 -24.75 -3.22
CA LYS A 120 -4.30 -23.65 -2.53
C LYS A 120 -4.92 -23.25 -1.19
N GLN A 121 -6.03 -23.90 -0.82
CA GLN A 121 -6.72 -23.69 0.45
C GLN A 121 -5.94 -24.30 1.62
N GLY A 122 -5.76 -23.54 2.70
CA GLY A 122 -5.33 -24.04 4.00
C GLY A 122 -6.49 -24.66 4.79
N GLN A 123 -6.20 -25.47 5.82
CA GLN A 123 -7.23 -26.21 6.57
C GLN A 123 -7.43 -25.67 8.00
N SER A 124 -6.34 -25.34 8.70
CA SER A 124 -6.36 -24.80 10.07
C SER A 124 -7.10 -23.47 10.21
N GLY A 125 -7.70 -23.28 11.40
CA GLY A 125 -8.47 -22.10 11.78
C GLY A 125 -9.98 -22.35 11.82
N GLN A 126 -10.70 -21.51 12.56
CA GLN A 126 -12.16 -21.61 12.66
C GLN A 126 -12.80 -21.03 11.39
N LYS A 127 -13.66 -21.81 10.72
CA LYS A 127 -14.45 -21.30 9.57
C LYS A 127 -15.33 -20.12 9.98
N VAL A 128 -15.41 -19.11 9.12
CA VAL A 128 -16.21 -17.88 9.32
C VAL A 128 -16.79 -17.41 8.00
N LYS A 129 -18.04 -16.92 8.02
CA LYS A 129 -18.66 -16.29 6.85
C LYS A 129 -18.12 -14.88 6.64
N ILE A 130 -17.70 -14.59 5.41
CA ILE A 130 -17.11 -13.31 5.01
C ILE A 130 -17.93 -12.73 3.84
N GLU A 131 -18.47 -11.53 4.03
CA GLU A 131 -18.93 -10.67 2.94
C GLU A 131 -17.69 -9.96 2.36
N ALA A 132 -17.51 -9.96 1.04
CA ALA A 132 -16.43 -9.23 0.35
C ALA A 132 -17.00 -8.09 -0.51
N ASN A 133 -16.21 -7.03 -0.78
CA ASN A 133 -16.66 -5.88 -1.60
C ASN A 133 -16.69 -6.16 -3.13
N PHE A 134 -17.27 -7.30 -3.49
CA PHE A 134 -17.46 -7.75 -4.86
C PHE A 134 -18.94 -7.92 -5.16
N PHE A 135 -19.32 -7.67 -6.42
CA PHE A 135 -20.59 -8.07 -6.99
C PHE A 135 -20.32 -9.11 -8.09
N GLU A 136 -21.04 -10.22 -8.06
CA GLU A 136 -20.98 -11.23 -9.11
C GLU A 136 -21.67 -10.72 -10.39
N LEU A 137 -21.03 -10.92 -11.54
CA LEU A 137 -21.60 -10.65 -12.86
C LEU A 137 -22.06 -11.97 -13.48
N LYS A 138 -23.36 -12.24 -13.41
CA LYS A 138 -23.97 -13.49 -13.85
C LYS A 138 -24.22 -13.48 -15.36
N SER A 139 -23.62 -14.41 -16.07
CA SER A 139 -23.97 -14.81 -17.42
C SER A 139 -25.37 -15.45 -17.50
N ARG A 140 -25.92 -15.56 -18.71
CA ARG A 140 -27.09 -16.38 -19.03
C ARG A 140 -26.65 -17.57 -19.90
N GLY A 141 -26.89 -18.80 -19.44
CA GLY A 141 -26.51 -20.01 -20.17
C GLY A 141 -25.00 -20.10 -20.44
N ASP A 142 -24.64 -20.80 -21.52
CA ASP A 142 -23.27 -21.05 -21.97
C ASP A 142 -22.62 -19.81 -22.63
N TRP A 143 -22.61 -18.70 -21.87
CA TRP A 143 -22.02 -17.44 -22.29
C TRP A 143 -20.53 -17.62 -22.58
N THR A 144 -20.13 -17.31 -23.81
CA THR A 144 -18.73 -17.27 -24.24
C THR A 144 -18.46 -16.01 -25.04
N LEU A 145 -17.27 -15.44 -24.89
CA LEU A 145 -16.87 -14.29 -25.69
C LEU A 145 -16.27 -14.77 -27.01
N ILE A 146 -16.98 -14.55 -28.12
CA ILE A 146 -16.56 -14.98 -29.45
C ILE A 146 -15.79 -13.84 -30.14
N LYS A 147 -14.67 -14.19 -30.75
CA LYS A 147 -13.77 -13.29 -31.48
C LYS A 147 -13.90 -13.51 -32.98
N TYR A 148 -14.04 -12.42 -33.73
CA TYR A 148 -14.15 -12.39 -35.18
C TYR A 148 -13.11 -11.44 -35.79
N HIS A 149 -12.60 -11.77 -36.97
CA HIS A 149 -11.83 -10.86 -37.81
C HIS A 149 -12.77 -10.17 -38.82
N VAL A 150 -12.41 -8.96 -39.25
CA VAL A 150 -13.19 -8.15 -40.20
C VAL A 150 -12.29 -7.66 -41.33
N ASP A 151 -12.48 -8.23 -42.52
CA ASP A 151 -11.88 -7.76 -43.77
C ASP A 151 -12.77 -6.70 -44.44
N PHE A 152 -12.14 -5.81 -45.20
CA PHE A 152 -12.81 -4.79 -46.03
C PHE A 152 -12.26 -4.86 -47.45
N ASN A 153 -13.13 -4.92 -48.46
CA ASN A 153 -12.78 -4.95 -49.88
C ASN A 153 -13.68 -3.99 -50.70
N PRO A 154 -13.15 -2.94 -51.36
CA PRO A 154 -11.75 -2.51 -51.38
C PRO A 154 -11.15 -2.24 -49.99
N PRO A 155 -9.83 -2.40 -49.80
CA PRO A 155 -9.17 -2.07 -48.55
C PRO A 155 -9.39 -0.61 -48.12
N GLU A 156 -9.53 -0.42 -46.82
CA GLU A 156 -9.64 0.87 -46.16
C GLU A 156 -8.74 0.84 -44.92
N ASP A 157 -7.88 1.84 -44.70
CA ASP A 157 -6.94 1.85 -43.56
C ASP A 157 -7.37 2.79 -42.43
N ARG A 158 -8.31 3.69 -42.69
CA ARG A 158 -8.81 4.63 -41.68
C ARG A 158 -9.70 3.90 -40.69
N THR A 159 -9.19 3.66 -39.48
CA THR A 159 -9.92 2.98 -38.39
C THR A 159 -11.30 3.60 -38.10
N PHE A 160 -11.44 4.92 -38.28
CA PHE A 160 -12.72 5.63 -38.17
C PHE A 160 -13.70 5.23 -39.29
N GLU A 161 -13.24 5.16 -40.54
CA GLU A 161 -14.06 4.77 -41.69
C GLU A 161 -14.51 3.31 -41.59
N ARG A 162 -13.62 2.39 -41.21
CA ARG A 162 -14.00 0.99 -40.94
C ARG A 162 -15.15 0.90 -39.93
N LYS A 163 -15.09 1.70 -38.85
CA LYS A 163 -16.17 1.77 -37.85
C LYS A 163 -17.44 2.43 -38.38
N ARG A 164 -17.33 3.45 -39.23
CA ARG A 164 -18.47 4.09 -39.92
C ARG A 164 -19.18 3.09 -40.84
N LEU A 165 -18.44 2.37 -41.67
CA LEU A 165 -18.92 1.35 -42.60
C LEU A 165 -19.62 0.17 -41.88
N LEU A 166 -19.09 -0.27 -40.73
CA LEU A 166 -19.75 -1.33 -39.94
C LEU A 166 -21.00 -0.84 -39.21
N ARG A 167 -21.06 0.43 -38.81
CA ARG A 167 -22.09 0.96 -37.88
C ARG A 167 -23.54 0.72 -38.34
N PRO A 168 -23.95 0.91 -39.60
CA PRO A 168 -25.30 0.59 -40.06
C PRO A 168 -25.70 -0.87 -39.85
N HIS A 169 -24.74 -1.80 -39.87
CA HIS A 169 -25.00 -3.23 -39.72
C HIS A 169 -25.12 -3.66 -38.25
N SER A 170 -24.87 -2.78 -37.28
CA SER A 170 -24.99 -3.06 -35.84
C SER A 170 -26.34 -3.64 -35.44
N ALA A 171 -27.42 -3.27 -36.14
CA ALA A 171 -28.78 -3.76 -35.89
C ALA A 171 -29.07 -5.17 -36.45
N LYS A 172 -28.19 -5.70 -37.32
CA LYS A 172 -28.27 -7.09 -37.81
C LYS A 172 -27.62 -8.09 -36.85
N PHE A 173 -26.82 -7.62 -35.89
CA PHE A 173 -26.14 -8.46 -34.91
C PHE A 173 -27.05 -8.70 -33.70
N GLN A 174 -27.06 -9.94 -33.19
CA GLN A 174 -27.77 -10.25 -31.96
C GLN A 174 -27.04 -9.62 -30.75
N GLY A 175 -27.75 -8.79 -29.98
CA GLY A 175 -27.25 -8.18 -28.74
C GLY A 175 -26.29 -6.99 -28.92
N ALA A 176 -25.10 -7.12 -28.35
CA ALA A 176 -24.02 -6.13 -28.37
C ALA A 176 -22.70 -6.74 -28.85
N HIS A 177 -21.83 -5.86 -29.34
CA HIS A 177 -20.53 -6.21 -29.87
C HIS A 177 -19.55 -5.05 -29.67
N LEU A 178 -18.25 -5.36 -29.68
CA LEU A 178 -17.18 -4.38 -29.58
C LEU A 178 -16.28 -4.49 -30.81
N PHE A 179 -16.22 -3.45 -31.62
CA PHE A 179 -15.38 -3.39 -32.82
C PHE A 179 -14.21 -2.41 -32.65
N ASP A 180 -12.98 -2.88 -32.84
CA ASP A 180 -11.77 -2.06 -32.72
C ASP A 180 -11.34 -1.38 -34.04
N GLY A 181 -11.70 -1.96 -35.20
CA GLY A 181 -11.22 -1.62 -36.54
C GLY A 181 -10.74 -2.82 -37.38
N SER A 182 -10.53 -3.99 -36.79
CA SER A 182 -10.19 -5.26 -37.47
C SER A 182 -10.69 -6.51 -36.74
N THR A 183 -11.15 -6.37 -35.50
CA THR A 183 -11.62 -7.42 -34.61
C THR A 183 -12.98 -7.04 -34.04
N ILE A 184 -13.96 -7.94 -34.12
CA ILE A 184 -15.20 -7.85 -33.35
C ILE A 184 -15.14 -8.87 -32.20
N PHE A 185 -15.53 -8.44 -31.01
CA PHE A 185 -15.88 -9.33 -29.90
C PHE A 185 -17.40 -9.26 -29.67
N SER A 186 -18.07 -10.39 -29.50
CA SER A 186 -19.50 -10.46 -29.15
C SER A 186 -19.80 -11.66 -28.25
N ALA A 187 -20.90 -11.57 -27.50
CA ALA A 187 -21.43 -12.67 -26.68
C ALA A 187 -22.36 -13.61 -27.46
N PHE A 188 -22.76 -13.26 -28.68
CA PHE A 188 -23.68 -14.02 -29.52
C PHE A 188 -23.02 -14.31 -30.88
N SER A 189 -23.44 -15.38 -31.57
CA SER A 189 -22.83 -15.70 -32.86
C SER A 189 -23.24 -14.71 -33.94
N LEU A 190 -22.24 -14.08 -34.56
CA LEU A 190 -22.42 -13.21 -35.74
C LEU A 190 -22.39 -14.00 -37.06
N CYS A 191 -22.13 -15.30 -37.02
CA CYS A 191 -22.01 -16.16 -38.20
C CYS A 191 -22.90 -17.40 -38.04
N GLN A 192 -23.45 -17.88 -39.17
CA GLN A 192 -23.92 -19.25 -39.28
C GLN A 192 -22.73 -20.21 -39.26
N GLU A 193 -22.93 -21.49 -38.91
CA GLU A 193 -21.83 -22.43 -38.78
C GLU A 193 -21.03 -22.60 -40.08
N GLY A 194 -19.70 -22.66 -39.94
CA GLY A 194 -18.75 -22.81 -41.04
C GLY A 194 -18.62 -21.63 -42.02
N LYS A 195 -19.52 -20.64 -42.01
CA LYS A 195 -19.61 -19.61 -43.06
C LYS A 195 -19.29 -18.20 -42.55
N PRO A 196 -18.48 -17.40 -43.27
CA PRO A 196 -18.30 -15.99 -42.94
C PRO A 196 -19.59 -15.21 -43.19
N LEU A 197 -19.85 -14.17 -42.40
CA LEU A 197 -20.91 -13.20 -42.68
C LEU A 197 -20.39 -12.12 -43.61
N GLU A 198 -20.95 -12.03 -44.82
CA GLU A 198 -20.73 -10.90 -45.73
C GLU A 198 -21.77 -9.80 -45.52
N LEU A 199 -21.30 -8.55 -45.53
CA LEU A 199 -22.09 -7.34 -45.43
C LEU A 199 -21.61 -6.35 -46.51
N PHE A 200 -22.47 -5.40 -46.89
CA PHE A 200 -22.17 -4.43 -47.94
C PHE A 200 -22.57 -3.03 -47.47
N SER A 201 -21.62 -2.10 -47.49
CA SER A 201 -21.81 -0.68 -47.17
C SER A 201 -21.24 0.18 -48.29
N VAL A 202 -21.76 1.41 -48.44
CA VAL A 202 -21.18 2.42 -49.34
C VAL A 202 -20.26 3.33 -48.53
N ARG A 203 -19.13 3.75 -49.11
CA ARG A 203 -18.21 4.74 -48.52
C ARG A 203 -18.56 6.14 -49.01
N GLU A 204 -18.94 7.03 -48.08
CA GLU A 204 -19.43 8.40 -48.38
C GLU A 204 -18.42 9.32 -49.12
N SER A 205 -17.12 8.98 -49.19
CA SER A 205 -16.11 9.83 -49.82
C SER A 205 -16.03 9.72 -51.35
N ASP A 206 -16.54 8.64 -51.91
CA ASP A 206 -16.27 8.20 -53.29
C ASP A 206 -17.29 7.16 -53.80
N GLU A 207 -18.40 7.01 -53.09
CA GLU A 207 -19.50 6.05 -53.33
C GLU A 207 -19.08 4.58 -53.53
N ALA A 208 -17.86 4.23 -53.14
CA ALA A 208 -17.32 2.89 -53.30
C ALA A 208 -18.14 1.85 -52.52
N LYS A 209 -18.60 0.81 -53.21
CA LYS A 209 -19.29 -0.35 -52.63
C LYS A 209 -18.28 -1.24 -51.90
N ILE A 210 -18.23 -1.12 -50.57
CA ILE A 210 -17.33 -1.89 -49.72
C ILE A 210 -18.03 -3.18 -49.26
N ARG A 211 -17.47 -4.34 -49.64
CA ARG A 211 -17.76 -5.62 -49.02
C ARG A 211 -17.01 -5.72 -47.69
N ILE A 212 -17.73 -6.10 -46.63
CA ILE A 212 -17.20 -6.32 -45.29
C ILE A 212 -17.38 -7.81 -44.99
N THR A 213 -16.30 -8.53 -44.70
CA THR A 213 -16.35 -9.99 -44.47
C THR A 213 -15.95 -10.28 -43.03
N ILE A 214 -16.88 -10.86 -42.26
CA ILE A 214 -16.70 -11.19 -40.84
C ILE A 214 -16.45 -12.70 -40.72
N LYS A 215 -15.30 -13.09 -40.15
CA LYS A 215 -14.84 -14.49 -40.00
C LYS A 215 -14.68 -14.83 -38.53
N LYS A 216 -15.26 -15.94 -38.05
CA LYS A 216 -15.02 -16.44 -36.68
C LYS A 216 -13.56 -16.86 -36.54
N VAL A 217 -12.87 -16.35 -35.51
CA VAL A 217 -11.47 -16.70 -35.20
C VAL A 217 -11.39 -17.71 -34.07
N GLY A 218 -12.28 -17.60 -33.07
CA GLY A 218 -12.33 -18.52 -31.93
C GLY A 218 -13.14 -17.94 -30.76
N THR A 219 -13.11 -18.63 -29.63
CA THR A 219 -13.58 -18.13 -28.33
C THR A 219 -12.42 -17.53 -27.52
N CYS A 220 -12.71 -16.63 -26.59
CA CYS A 220 -11.73 -16.09 -25.65
C CYS A 220 -11.96 -16.68 -24.25
N GLU A 221 -10.99 -17.46 -23.77
CA GLU A 221 -11.09 -18.21 -22.53
C GLU A 221 -11.38 -17.35 -21.29
N PRO A 222 -12.11 -17.87 -20.29
CA PRO A 222 -12.32 -17.18 -19.03
C PRO A 222 -11.01 -16.73 -18.38
N GLY A 223 -10.92 -15.43 -18.07
CA GLY A 223 -9.73 -14.83 -17.46
C GLY A 223 -8.55 -14.56 -18.39
N ASP A 224 -8.68 -14.78 -19.70
CA ASP A 224 -7.70 -14.25 -20.65
C ASP A 224 -7.73 -12.72 -20.71
N PHE A 225 -6.59 -12.13 -21.07
CA PHE A 225 -6.44 -10.67 -21.10
C PHE A 225 -7.47 -9.98 -22.00
N GLN A 226 -7.76 -10.55 -23.18
CA GLN A 226 -8.74 -9.99 -24.12
C GLN A 226 -10.17 -10.12 -23.58
N ASN A 227 -10.49 -11.23 -22.91
CA ASN A 227 -11.77 -11.46 -22.23
C ASN A 227 -11.99 -10.43 -21.09
N VAL A 228 -11.03 -10.32 -20.17
CA VAL A 228 -11.06 -9.34 -19.06
C VAL A 228 -11.05 -7.90 -19.56
N GLN A 229 -10.36 -7.59 -20.66
CA GLN A 229 -10.36 -6.25 -21.25
C GLN A 229 -11.75 -5.86 -21.78
N VAL A 230 -12.48 -6.76 -22.45
CA VAL A 230 -13.85 -6.47 -22.91
C VAL A 230 -14.78 -6.20 -21.74
N PHE A 231 -14.73 -7.00 -20.66
CA PHE A 231 -15.50 -6.73 -19.44
C PHE A 231 -15.18 -5.37 -18.81
N ASN A 232 -13.90 -4.95 -18.80
CA ASN A 232 -13.52 -3.62 -18.31
C ASN A 232 -14.02 -2.47 -19.20
N ILE A 233 -14.33 -2.72 -20.49
CA ILE A 233 -14.95 -1.73 -21.38
C ILE A 233 -16.47 -1.68 -21.17
N ILE A 234 -17.14 -2.83 -21.07
CA ILE A 234 -18.58 -2.92 -20.74
C ILE A 234 -18.86 -2.19 -19.43
N MET A 235 -18.09 -2.47 -18.37
CA MET A 235 -18.29 -1.79 -17.08
C MET A 235 -17.98 -0.29 -17.14
N ARG A 236 -17.01 0.15 -17.97
CA ARG A 236 -16.76 1.59 -18.19
C ARG A 236 -17.92 2.28 -18.90
N GLU A 237 -18.61 1.60 -19.80
CA GLU A 237 -19.82 2.11 -20.44
C GLU A 237 -20.93 2.29 -19.40
N CYS A 238 -21.22 1.26 -18.59
CA CYS A 238 -22.19 1.33 -17.49
C CYS A 238 -21.89 2.48 -16.52
N MET A 239 -20.64 2.63 -16.07
CA MET A 239 -20.24 3.70 -15.13
C MET A 239 -20.48 5.12 -15.68
N LYS A 240 -20.40 5.34 -17.00
CA LYS A 240 -20.70 6.65 -17.61
C LYS A 240 -22.17 7.02 -17.55
N THR A 241 -23.07 6.04 -17.62
CA THR A 241 -24.53 6.27 -17.52
C THR A 241 -24.94 6.86 -16.16
N LEU A 242 -24.10 6.71 -15.13
CA LEU A 242 -24.37 7.18 -13.76
C LEU A 242 -24.11 8.69 -13.55
N LYS A 243 -23.66 9.42 -14.57
CA LYS A 243 -23.24 10.84 -14.50
C LYS A 243 -22.15 11.07 -13.45
N LEU A 244 -21.13 10.21 -13.44
CA LEU A 244 -19.95 10.31 -12.58
C LEU A 244 -18.72 10.82 -13.37
N GLU A 245 -17.89 11.64 -12.72
CA GLU A 245 -16.68 12.21 -13.32
C GLU A 245 -15.51 11.20 -13.28
N GLU A 246 -14.97 10.84 -14.46
CA GLU A 246 -13.84 9.91 -14.60
C GLU A 246 -12.49 10.64 -14.37
N ILE A 247 -12.10 10.77 -13.10
CA ILE A 247 -10.77 11.31 -12.75
C ILE A 247 -9.73 10.17 -12.80
N ARG A 248 -8.97 10.16 -13.91
CA ARG A 248 -7.91 9.20 -14.30
C ARG A 248 -8.37 7.77 -14.61
N ARG A 249 -8.93 7.07 -13.62
CA ARG A 249 -9.38 5.66 -13.67
C ARG A 249 -10.49 5.36 -12.64
N ASN A 250 -10.90 6.37 -11.88
CA ASN A 250 -11.85 6.26 -10.78
C ASN A 250 -13.01 7.22 -11.04
N TYR A 251 -14.20 6.88 -10.56
CA TYR A 251 -15.43 7.62 -10.84
C TYR A 251 -15.90 8.35 -9.58
N TYR A 252 -16.02 9.67 -9.63
CA TYR A 252 -16.42 10.49 -8.48
C TYR A 252 -17.74 11.21 -8.75
N ASP A 253 -18.45 11.56 -7.68
CA ASP A 253 -19.75 12.24 -7.73
C ASP A 253 -19.61 13.68 -7.18
N PRO A 254 -19.51 14.71 -8.05
CA PRO A 254 -19.39 16.10 -7.61
C PRO A 254 -20.68 16.65 -6.99
N ALA A 255 -21.84 16.06 -7.29
CA ALA A 255 -23.11 16.48 -6.69
C ALA A 255 -23.19 16.05 -5.22
N ALA A 256 -22.58 14.91 -4.88
CA ALA A 256 -22.46 14.41 -3.51
C ALA A 256 -21.23 14.95 -2.74
N LYS A 257 -20.63 16.07 -3.17
CA LYS A 257 -19.41 16.62 -2.56
C LYS A 257 -19.59 17.09 -1.12
N ILE A 258 -18.57 16.89 -0.30
CA ILE A 258 -18.53 17.29 1.11
C ILE A 258 -17.51 18.43 1.27
N GLN A 259 -17.94 19.57 1.78
CA GLN A 259 -17.07 20.72 2.06
C GLN A 259 -16.57 20.70 3.51
N ILE A 260 -15.26 20.84 3.69
CA ILE A 260 -14.61 21.08 4.98
C ILE A 260 -14.14 22.55 4.97
N LYS A 261 -15.06 23.44 5.36
CA LYS A 261 -14.91 24.90 5.21
C LYS A 261 -13.69 25.43 5.97
N ASP A 262 -13.54 25.05 7.24
CA ASP A 262 -12.48 25.46 8.17
C ASP A 262 -11.04 25.23 7.67
N PHE A 263 -10.87 24.37 6.65
CA PHE A 263 -9.57 24.02 6.06
C PHE A 263 -9.54 24.12 4.54
N HIS A 264 -10.52 24.80 3.93
CA HIS A 264 -10.58 25.07 2.49
C HIS A 264 -10.41 23.79 1.64
N LEU A 265 -11.10 22.70 2.00
CA LEU A 265 -11.10 21.43 1.24
C LEU A 265 -12.49 21.02 0.76
N GLU A 266 -12.51 20.36 -0.40
CA GLU A 266 -13.62 19.52 -0.85
C GLU A 266 -13.21 18.04 -0.92
N LEU A 267 -14.11 17.18 -0.46
CA LEU A 267 -14.04 15.73 -0.61
C LEU A 267 -15.15 15.28 -1.56
N TRP A 268 -14.78 14.85 -2.76
CA TRP A 268 -15.73 14.23 -3.69
C TRP A 268 -15.75 12.72 -3.44
N PRO A 269 -16.88 12.12 -2.99
CA PRO A 269 -16.99 10.67 -2.86
C PRO A 269 -16.97 10.01 -4.23
N GLY A 270 -16.58 8.73 -4.27
CA GLY A 270 -16.51 7.99 -5.52
C GLY A 270 -16.16 6.52 -5.34
N TYR A 271 -15.95 5.87 -6.47
CA TYR A 271 -15.80 4.42 -6.59
C TYR A 271 -14.55 4.08 -7.40
N VAL A 272 -13.79 3.11 -6.90
CA VAL A 272 -12.79 2.38 -7.67
C VAL A 272 -13.40 1.04 -8.04
N THR A 273 -13.54 0.78 -9.33
CA THR A 273 -14.11 -0.46 -9.86
C THR A 273 -13.06 -1.23 -10.66
N SER A 274 -13.01 -2.54 -10.48
CA SER A 274 -12.19 -3.43 -11.31
C SER A 274 -12.88 -4.77 -11.48
N ILE A 275 -13.00 -5.25 -12.71
CA ILE A 275 -13.60 -6.54 -13.04
C ILE A 275 -12.55 -7.52 -13.57
N GLY A 276 -12.69 -8.79 -13.21
CA GLY A 276 -11.85 -9.89 -13.68
C GLY A 276 -12.49 -11.25 -13.42
N GLN A 277 -11.85 -12.29 -13.95
CA GLN A 277 -12.14 -13.68 -13.61
C GLN A 277 -11.45 -14.02 -12.28
N TYR A 278 -12.21 -14.61 -11.36
CA TYR A 278 -11.70 -15.17 -10.11
C TYR A 278 -11.89 -16.70 -10.13
N GLU A 279 -11.73 -17.40 -9.01
CA GLU A 279 -11.67 -18.89 -8.99
C GLU A 279 -12.80 -19.61 -9.73
N ARG A 280 -14.01 -19.00 -9.75
CA ARG A 280 -15.24 -19.64 -10.26
C ARG A 280 -16.06 -18.68 -11.13
N SER A 281 -16.26 -17.44 -10.67
CA SER A 281 -17.12 -16.45 -11.33
C SER A 281 -16.36 -15.20 -11.80
N LEU A 282 -17.01 -14.45 -12.70
CA LEU A 282 -16.65 -13.07 -13.03
C LEU A 282 -17.14 -12.14 -11.92
N LEU A 283 -16.22 -11.45 -11.24
CA LEU A 283 -16.56 -10.57 -10.13
C LEU A 283 -16.10 -9.13 -10.41
N MET A 284 -16.98 -8.16 -10.15
CA MET A 284 -16.64 -6.74 -10.09
C MET A 284 -16.30 -6.35 -8.65
N ASN A 285 -15.04 -6.03 -8.37
CA ASN A 285 -14.69 -5.33 -7.13
C ASN A 285 -15.18 -3.88 -7.20
N ALA A 286 -15.76 -3.38 -6.11
CA ALA A 286 -16.09 -1.97 -5.94
C ALA A 286 -15.63 -1.49 -4.56
N GLU A 287 -14.85 -0.41 -4.51
CA GLU A 287 -14.37 0.20 -3.27
C GLU A 287 -14.68 1.69 -3.21
N ILE A 288 -15.10 2.15 -2.04
CA ILE A 288 -15.40 3.56 -1.77
C ILE A 288 -14.10 4.34 -1.61
N ASN A 289 -13.98 5.43 -2.35
CA ASN A 289 -12.83 6.30 -2.39
C ASN A 289 -13.27 7.78 -2.29
N PHE A 290 -12.33 8.67 -1.98
CA PHE A 290 -12.58 10.11 -1.87
C PHE A 290 -11.47 10.88 -2.58
N LYS A 291 -11.83 11.73 -3.54
CA LYS A 291 -10.89 12.67 -4.14
C LYS A 291 -10.81 13.90 -3.25
N VAL A 292 -9.62 14.18 -2.71
CA VAL A 292 -9.32 15.43 -1.99
C VAL A 292 -8.96 16.50 -3.00
N LEU A 293 -9.70 17.61 -2.96
CA LEU A 293 -9.45 18.85 -3.69
C LEU A 293 -9.29 19.98 -2.66
N ARG A 294 -8.43 20.95 -2.97
CA ARG A 294 -8.38 22.22 -2.22
C ARG A 294 -9.39 23.18 -2.86
N MET A 295 -9.89 24.16 -2.12
CA MET A 295 -10.63 25.27 -2.69
C MET A 295 -9.68 26.29 -3.31
N ASP A 296 -8.46 26.39 -2.77
CA ASP A 296 -7.40 27.26 -3.27
C ASP A 296 -6.92 26.83 -4.66
N THR A 297 -6.91 27.79 -5.58
CA THR A 297 -6.36 27.63 -6.93
C THR A 297 -4.85 27.80 -6.92
N ALA A 298 -4.18 27.42 -8.01
CA ALA A 298 -2.77 27.70 -8.21
C ALA A 298 -2.49 29.21 -8.29
N TYR A 299 -3.46 30.03 -8.68
CA TYR A 299 -3.38 31.48 -8.62
C TYR A 299 -3.42 32.02 -7.18
N ASP A 300 -4.21 31.42 -6.30
CA ASP A 300 -4.27 31.81 -4.88
C ASP A 300 -2.94 31.46 -4.18
N MET A 301 -2.32 30.32 -4.51
CA MET A 301 -0.94 30.00 -4.09
C MET A 301 0.07 31.04 -4.61
N PHE A 302 0.00 31.43 -5.88
CA PHE A 302 0.88 32.45 -6.45
C PHE A 302 0.72 33.80 -5.71
N LYS A 303 -0.52 34.20 -5.40
CA LYS A 303 -0.82 35.40 -4.60
C LYS A 303 -0.34 35.31 -3.15
N GLN A 304 -0.43 34.14 -2.50
CA GLN A 304 0.11 33.94 -1.16
C GLN A 304 1.62 34.16 -1.10
N ILE A 305 2.37 33.66 -2.09
CA ILE A 305 3.83 33.84 -2.20
C ILE A 305 4.18 35.30 -2.56
N TYR A 306 3.44 35.92 -3.47
CA TYR A 306 3.59 37.34 -3.80
C TYR A 306 3.41 38.23 -2.56
N ASN A 307 2.34 37.99 -1.80
CA ASN A 307 2.00 38.75 -0.60
C ASN A 307 2.92 38.46 0.60
N SER A 308 3.67 37.35 0.61
CA SER A 308 4.59 37.02 1.70
C SER A 308 5.94 37.74 1.63
N GLY A 309 6.16 38.60 0.61
CA GLY A 309 7.41 39.35 0.45
C GLY A 309 8.60 38.49 0.04
N ALA A 310 8.35 37.37 -0.67
CA ALA A 310 9.40 36.49 -1.17
C ALA A 310 10.37 37.24 -2.10
N ARG A 311 11.68 37.06 -1.89
CA ARG A 311 12.73 37.72 -2.72
C ARG A 311 12.75 37.24 -4.17
N ASP A 312 12.35 36.00 -4.41
CA ASP A 312 12.15 35.45 -5.76
C ASP A 312 10.84 34.64 -5.81
N ILE A 313 9.77 35.37 -6.14
CA ILE A 313 8.41 34.83 -6.29
C ILE A 313 8.33 33.82 -7.46
N LYS A 314 9.21 33.93 -8.47
CA LYS A 314 9.21 33.01 -9.61
C LYS A 314 9.76 31.66 -9.20
N THR A 315 10.96 31.63 -8.63
CA THR A 315 11.58 30.38 -8.16
C THR A 315 10.74 29.72 -7.06
N GLU A 316 10.25 30.48 -6.06
CA GLU A 316 9.47 29.88 -4.97
C GLU A 316 8.10 29.32 -5.44
N PHE A 317 7.42 29.97 -6.39
CA PHE A 317 6.19 29.41 -6.97
C PHE A 317 6.50 28.17 -7.82
N ALA A 318 7.55 28.20 -8.65
CA ALA A 318 7.97 27.07 -9.46
C ALA A 318 8.31 25.84 -8.58
N GLU A 319 9.10 25.99 -7.53
CA GLU A 319 9.42 24.92 -6.57
C GLU A 319 8.18 24.31 -5.91
N LYS A 320 7.15 25.12 -5.64
CA LYS A 320 5.90 24.68 -4.98
C LYS A 320 4.87 24.07 -5.92
N ILE A 321 4.83 24.44 -7.20
CA ILE A 321 3.81 23.98 -8.17
C ILE A 321 4.32 22.94 -9.17
N VAL A 322 5.61 22.92 -9.52
CA VAL A 322 6.15 22.00 -10.51
C VAL A 322 6.15 20.57 -9.98
N GLY A 323 5.67 19.64 -10.80
CA GLY A 323 5.47 18.25 -10.46
C GLY A 323 4.15 17.93 -9.75
N CYS A 324 3.43 18.94 -9.22
CA CYS A 324 2.09 18.79 -8.65
C CYS A 324 1.04 18.42 -9.72
N VAL A 325 -0.15 18.02 -9.24
CA VAL A 325 -1.29 17.66 -10.10
C VAL A 325 -2.50 18.52 -9.76
N VAL A 326 -2.87 19.35 -10.72
CA VAL A 326 -4.06 20.23 -10.66
C VAL A 326 -5.27 19.56 -11.32
N LEU A 327 -6.46 20.04 -10.98
CA LEU A 327 -7.74 19.77 -11.62
C LEU A 327 -8.24 21.06 -12.28
N THR A 328 -8.61 21.02 -13.56
CA THR A 328 -9.20 22.16 -14.25
C THR A 328 -10.71 22.22 -14.03
N THR A 329 -11.19 23.27 -13.37
CA THR A 329 -12.58 23.38 -12.88
C THR A 329 -13.64 23.36 -13.99
N TYR A 330 -13.28 23.82 -15.19
CA TYR A 330 -14.18 23.91 -16.36
C TYR A 330 -14.39 22.58 -17.11
N ASN A 331 -13.63 21.52 -16.81
CA ASN A 331 -13.80 20.23 -17.50
C ASN A 331 -13.31 18.98 -16.71
N ASN A 332 -13.00 19.12 -15.42
CA ASN A 332 -12.56 18.06 -14.50
C ASN A 332 -11.34 17.22 -14.94
N LYS A 333 -10.54 17.70 -15.89
CA LYS A 333 -9.30 17.02 -16.29
C LYS A 333 -8.19 17.30 -15.30
N THR A 334 -7.34 16.29 -15.05
CA THR A 334 -6.15 16.46 -14.20
C THR A 334 -4.88 16.55 -15.04
N TYR A 335 -4.10 17.58 -14.81
CA TYR A 335 -2.83 17.83 -15.48
C TYR A 335 -1.69 17.77 -14.46
N ARG A 336 -0.53 17.25 -14.86
CA ARG A 336 0.69 17.33 -14.04
C ARG A 336 1.50 18.52 -14.52
N ILE A 337 1.76 19.47 -13.64
CA ILE A 337 2.55 20.64 -13.99
C ILE A 337 4.01 20.21 -14.16
N THR A 338 4.62 20.66 -15.24
CA THR A 338 6.00 20.37 -15.62
C THR A 338 6.88 21.62 -15.66
N ASP A 339 6.27 22.80 -15.77
CA ASP A 339 6.93 24.10 -15.87
C ASP A 339 5.94 25.23 -15.51
N VAL A 340 6.44 26.46 -15.36
CA VAL A 340 5.62 27.68 -15.30
C VAL A 340 6.16 28.69 -16.32
N ASP A 341 5.33 29.10 -17.26
CA ASP A 341 5.69 30.11 -18.26
C ASP A 341 5.36 31.51 -17.73
N TYR A 342 6.40 32.27 -17.41
CA TYR A 342 6.32 33.68 -16.99
C TYR A 342 6.50 34.68 -18.15
N SER A 343 6.61 34.20 -19.39
CA SER A 343 6.66 35.03 -20.60
C SER A 343 5.28 35.16 -21.27
N GLN A 344 4.41 34.18 -21.05
CA GLN A 344 3.01 34.19 -21.51
C GLN A 344 2.03 34.52 -20.38
N SER A 345 0.86 35.05 -20.76
CA SER A 345 -0.26 35.35 -19.89
C SER A 345 -1.60 34.96 -20.57
N PRO A 346 -2.76 35.11 -19.90
CA PRO A 346 -4.07 34.97 -20.53
C PRO A 346 -4.35 35.85 -21.76
N GLU A 347 -3.55 36.89 -22.02
CA GLU A 347 -3.61 37.73 -23.22
C GLU A 347 -2.75 37.22 -24.38
N SER A 348 -1.82 36.29 -24.12
CA SER A 348 -1.05 35.62 -25.17
C SER A 348 -1.97 34.79 -26.07
N THR A 349 -1.54 34.60 -27.33
CA THR A 349 -2.27 33.84 -28.34
C THR A 349 -1.73 32.42 -28.51
N PHE A 350 -2.59 31.51 -28.94
CA PHE A 350 -2.19 30.18 -29.39
C PHE A 350 -2.95 29.77 -30.66
N SER A 351 -2.34 28.87 -31.45
CA SER A 351 -2.94 28.36 -32.68
C SER A 351 -3.99 27.28 -32.36
N GLN A 352 -5.26 27.63 -32.54
CA GLN A 352 -6.38 26.70 -32.51
C GLN A 352 -6.61 26.12 -33.91
N LYS A 353 -6.63 24.79 -34.04
CA LYS A 353 -7.08 24.11 -35.27
C LYS A 353 -8.60 24.22 -35.40
N THR A 354 -9.08 24.76 -36.52
CA THR A 354 -10.51 24.82 -36.90
C THR A 354 -10.77 23.90 -38.10
N LYS A 355 -12.01 23.89 -38.62
CA LYS A 355 -12.29 23.22 -39.91
C LYS A 355 -11.68 23.96 -41.10
N GLU A 356 -11.51 25.28 -41.01
CA GLU A 356 -10.96 26.12 -42.09
C GLU A 356 -9.42 26.25 -42.03
N GLY A 357 -8.74 25.74 -41.00
CA GLY A 357 -7.27 25.77 -40.90
C GLY A 357 -6.75 25.98 -39.48
N GLN A 358 -5.88 26.97 -39.30
CA GLN A 358 -5.34 27.40 -38.01
C GLN A 358 -5.74 28.85 -37.73
N LYS A 359 -6.32 29.11 -36.56
CA LYS A 359 -6.69 30.46 -36.09
C LYS A 359 -5.94 30.77 -34.81
N GLN A 360 -5.28 31.93 -34.76
CA GLN A 360 -4.75 32.47 -33.50
C GLN A 360 -5.91 32.98 -32.62
N VAL A 361 -5.93 32.59 -31.35
CA VAL A 361 -6.95 32.99 -30.36
C VAL A 361 -6.25 33.28 -29.03
N GLN A 362 -6.66 34.33 -28.31
CA GLN A 362 -6.12 34.61 -26.97
C GLN A 362 -6.62 33.56 -25.96
N PHE A 363 -5.82 33.24 -24.96
CA PHE A 363 -6.23 32.25 -23.94
C PHE A 363 -7.53 32.67 -23.23
N LYS A 364 -7.68 33.95 -22.84
CA LYS A 364 -8.90 34.45 -22.19
C LYS A 364 -10.15 34.27 -23.08
N ASP A 365 -10.08 34.67 -24.35
CA ASP A 365 -11.19 34.57 -25.31
C ASP A 365 -11.59 33.11 -25.56
N TYR A 366 -10.60 32.21 -25.64
CA TYR A 366 -10.84 30.78 -25.79
C TYR A 366 -11.58 30.21 -24.57
N PHE A 367 -11.16 30.55 -23.35
CA PHE A 367 -11.81 30.01 -22.15
C PHE A 367 -13.22 30.57 -21.92
N GLU A 368 -13.45 31.85 -22.22
CA GLU A 368 -14.80 32.44 -22.19
C GLU A 368 -15.69 31.78 -23.26
N LYS A 369 -15.24 31.69 -24.51
CA LYS A 369 -16.07 31.15 -25.60
C LYS A 369 -16.29 29.64 -25.54
N ALA A 370 -15.31 28.85 -25.08
CA ALA A 370 -15.40 27.39 -25.09
C ALA A 370 -15.97 26.78 -23.80
N TYR A 371 -15.94 27.51 -22.67
CA TYR A 371 -16.39 26.99 -21.36
C TYR A 371 -17.18 28.00 -20.52
N GLY A 372 -17.39 29.24 -20.98
CA GLY A 372 -18.14 30.26 -20.24
C GLY A 372 -17.41 30.86 -19.03
N VAL A 373 -16.10 30.65 -18.89
CA VAL A 373 -15.32 31.10 -17.73
C VAL A 373 -14.47 32.33 -18.04
N LYS A 374 -14.65 33.40 -17.25
CA LYS A 374 -13.90 34.65 -17.37
C LYS A 374 -12.66 34.65 -16.49
N VAL A 375 -11.56 35.15 -17.03
CA VAL A 375 -10.28 35.33 -16.33
C VAL A 375 -10.33 36.65 -15.56
N ARG A 376 -9.99 36.68 -14.27
CA ARG A 376 -9.99 37.92 -13.47
C ARG A 376 -8.66 38.67 -13.50
N ASP A 377 -7.54 37.97 -13.70
CA ASP A 377 -6.21 38.59 -13.81
C ASP A 377 -5.53 38.18 -15.12
N THR A 378 -5.43 39.11 -16.06
CA THR A 378 -4.82 38.85 -17.38
C THR A 378 -3.28 38.91 -17.37
N ARG A 379 -2.66 39.19 -16.21
CA ARG A 379 -1.19 39.25 -16.04
C ARG A 379 -0.61 38.05 -15.27
N GLN A 380 -1.44 37.09 -14.85
CA GLN A 380 -0.96 35.85 -14.23
C GLN A 380 -0.14 35.01 -15.23
N PRO A 381 0.90 34.28 -14.77
CA PRO A 381 1.68 33.37 -15.63
C PRO A 381 0.83 32.17 -16.08
N LEU A 382 1.31 31.36 -17.03
CA LEU A 382 0.64 30.12 -17.45
C LEU A 382 1.34 28.88 -16.86
N LEU A 383 0.57 27.89 -16.39
CA LEU A 383 1.10 26.59 -15.97
C LEU A 383 1.29 25.69 -17.18
N VAL A 384 2.45 25.04 -17.28
CA VAL A 384 2.83 24.23 -18.44
C VAL A 384 2.73 22.74 -18.10
N SER A 385 1.93 21.99 -18.85
CA SER A 385 1.78 20.54 -18.76
C SER A 385 2.22 19.87 -20.07
N LYS A 386 3.43 19.30 -20.10
CA LYS A 386 3.96 18.56 -21.26
C LYS A 386 3.28 17.18 -21.39
N SER A 387 2.73 16.88 -22.56
CA SER A 387 2.06 15.61 -22.89
C SER A 387 3.07 14.48 -23.06
N SER A 388 2.75 13.27 -22.61
CA SER A 388 3.61 12.11 -22.88
C SER A 388 3.62 11.73 -24.37
N ALA A 389 4.67 11.04 -24.82
CA ALA A 389 4.75 10.53 -26.20
C ALA A 389 3.57 9.61 -26.58
N ARG A 390 2.86 8.99 -25.62
CA ARG A 390 1.61 8.24 -25.89
C ARG A 390 0.44 9.17 -26.19
N GLN A 391 0.35 10.30 -25.48
CA GLN A 391 -0.69 11.32 -25.65
C GLN A 391 -0.51 12.11 -26.95
N ILE A 392 0.73 12.46 -27.30
CA ILE A 392 1.08 13.09 -28.58
C ILE A 392 0.70 12.16 -29.75
N ARG A 393 1.02 10.86 -29.66
CA ARG A 393 0.57 9.84 -30.63
C ARG A 393 -0.94 9.60 -30.65
N SER A 394 -1.71 10.09 -29.67
CA SER A 394 -3.18 10.14 -29.69
C SER A 394 -3.75 11.51 -30.09
N GLY A 395 -2.92 12.43 -30.59
CA GLY A 395 -3.35 13.73 -31.10
C GLY A 395 -3.49 14.85 -30.06
N GLN A 396 -3.02 14.66 -28.82
CA GLN A 396 -2.90 15.77 -27.86
C GLN A 396 -1.70 16.66 -28.24
N ALA A 397 -1.83 17.98 -28.01
CA ALA A 397 -0.71 18.91 -28.16
C ALA A 397 0.45 18.52 -27.23
N GLU A 398 1.68 18.70 -27.69
CA GLU A 398 2.90 18.41 -26.91
C GLU A 398 2.99 19.26 -25.65
N ILE A 399 2.64 20.54 -25.76
CA ILE A 399 2.56 21.48 -24.65
C ILE A 399 1.08 21.86 -24.44
N ILE A 400 0.64 21.84 -23.18
CA ILE A 400 -0.68 22.31 -22.77
C ILE A 400 -0.49 23.41 -21.73
N ASN A 401 -0.80 24.65 -22.10
CA ASN A 401 -0.80 25.79 -21.20
C ASN A 401 -2.16 25.90 -20.49
N LEU A 402 -2.13 26.22 -19.20
CA LEU A 402 -3.31 26.29 -18.32
C LEU A 402 -3.27 27.58 -17.50
N ILE A 403 -4.42 28.23 -17.32
CA ILE A 403 -4.53 29.43 -16.47
C ILE A 403 -4.56 29.00 -14.99
N PRO A 404 -3.64 29.47 -14.12
CA PRO A 404 -3.57 29.10 -12.70
C PRO A 404 -4.89 29.30 -11.94
N GLU A 405 -5.64 30.34 -12.28
CA GLU A 405 -6.94 30.70 -11.70
C GLU A 405 -8.02 29.63 -11.90
N PHE A 406 -7.91 28.82 -12.96
CA PHE A 406 -8.84 27.71 -13.23
C PHE A 406 -8.29 26.34 -12.78
N CYS A 407 -7.12 26.32 -12.14
CA CYS A 407 -6.39 25.12 -11.75
C CYS A 407 -6.45 24.92 -10.23
N VAL A 408 -7.37 24.08 -9.78
CA VAL A 408 -7.50 23.67 -8.38
C VAL A 408 -6.41 22.66 -8.01
N MET A 409 -5.75 22.85 -6.86
CA MET A 409 -4.76 21.90 -6.36
C MET A 409 -5.41 20.61 -5.84
N THR A 410 -4.82 19.45 -6.15
CA THR A 410 -5.36 18.15 -5.67
C THR A 410 -4.44 17.44 -4.68
N GLY A 411 -5.02 16.72 -3.72
CA GLY A 411 -4.28 16.09 -2.63
C GLY A 411 -3.73 17.09 -1.60
N LEU A 412 -3.00 16.58 -0.60
CA LEU A 412 -2.55 17.33 0.59
C LEU A 412 -1.05 17.64 0.53
N THR A 413 -0.62 18.82 1.00
CA THR A 413 0.81 19.08 1.28
C THR A 413 1.26 18.33 2.53
N ASP A 414 2.57 18.22 2.76
CA ASP A 414 3.08 17.59 3.99
C ASP A 414 2.83 18.44 5.24
N GLU A 415 2.66 19.75 5.08
CA GLU A 415 2.16 20.66 6.12
C GLU A 415 0.69 20.35 6.47
N MET A 416 -0.17 20.17 5.47
CA MET A 416 -1.56 19.74 5.66
C MET A 416 -1.64 18.35 6.31
N ARG A 417 -0.76 17.40 5.93
CA ARG A 417 -0.66 16.08 6.59
C ARG A 417 -0.16 16.18 8.04
N SER A 418 0.60 17.22 8.36
CA SER A 418 1.09 17.51 9.72
C SER A 418 0.06 18.27 10.58
N ASN A 419 -0.97 18.86 9.97
CA ASN A 419 -2.07 19.54 10.66
C ASN A 419 -3.05 18.51 11.26
N TYR A 420 -2.90 18.26 12.56
CA TYR A 420 -3.73 17.28 13.30
C TYR A 420 -5.23 17.59 13.30
N PRO A 421 -5.69 18.84 13.52
CA PRO A 421 -7.09 19.23 13.32
C PRO A 421 -7.64 18.86 11.94
N LEU A 422 -6.96 19.26 10.86
CA LEU A 422 -7.38 18.98 9.48
C LEU A 422 -7.45 17.47 9.20
N MET A 423 -6.41 16.73 9.57
CA MET A 423 -6.38 15.27 9.41
C MET A 423 -7.37 14.54 10.33
N ARG A 424 -7.84 15.16 11.41
CA ARG A 424 -8.94 14.62 12.26
C ARG A 424 -10.29 14.87 11.60
N GLU A 425 -10.50 16.05 11.04
CA GLU A 425 -11.77 16.44 10.41
C GLU A 425 -12.02 15.64 9.12
N GLN A 426 -11.04 15.59 8.22
CA GLN A 426 -11.08 14.76 7.02
C GLN A 426 -11.37 13.27 7.36
N ALA A 427 -10.76 12.77 8.43
CA ALA A 427 -10.91 11.37 8.84
C ALA A 427 -12.35 11.01 9.25
N LYS A 428 -13.19 11.96 9.69
CA LYS A 428 -14.63 11.70 9.97
C LYS A 428 -15.36 11.18 8.72
N HIS A 429 -15.00 11.70 7.55
CA HIS A 429 -15.67 11.38 6.29
C HIS A 429 -15.02 10.20 5.56
N THR A 430 -13.68 10.09 5.62
CA THR A 430 -12.93 9.07 4.88
C THR A 430 -12.77 7.74 5.63
N SER A 431 -12.82 7.73 6.97
CA SER A 431 -12.65 6.52 7.80
C SER A 431 -13.95 5.72 7.95
N VAL A 432 -14.61 5.43 6.82
CA VAL A 432 -15.93 4.77 6.77
C VAL A 432 -15.91 3.41 7.49
N ALA A 433 -16.83 3.22 8.43
CA ALA A 433 -16.96 1.99 9.21
C ALA A 433 -17.54 0.84 8.37
N PRO A 434 -17.38 -0.44 8.79
CA PRO A 434 -17.83 -1.60 8.02
C PRO A 434 -19.30 -1.55 7.59
N ARG A 435 -20.22 -1.23 8.50
CA ARG A 435 -21.67 -1.15 8.22
C ARG A 435 -21.99 -0.08 7.19
N ASP A 436 -21.51 1.13 7.39
CA ASP A 436 -21.73 2.26 6.48
C ASP A 436 -21.08 2.00 5.10
N ARG A 437 -19.94 1.28 5.07
CA ARG A 437 -19.29 0.87 3.82
C ARG A 437 -20.16 -0.13 3.06
N ILE A 438 -20.65 -1.17 3.72
CA ILE A 438 -21.58 -2.15 3.12
C ILE A 438 -22.84 -1.45 2.61
N GLN A 439 -23.45 -0.56 3.39
CA GLN A 439 -24.64 0.20 2.98
C GLN A 439 -24.38 1.04 1.72
N ARG A 440 -23.27 1.79 1.67
CA ARG A 440 -22.90 2.61 0.51
C ARG A 440 -22.52 1.77 -0.72
N LEU A 441 -21.89 0.60 -0.53
CA LEU A 441 -21.62 -0.34 -1.61
C LEU A 441 -22.93 -0.91 -2.20
N LEU A 442 -23.86 -1.36 -1.35
CA LEU A 442 -25.16 -1.85 -1.78
C LEU A 442 -25.98 -0.75 -2.49
N ALA A 443 -25.94 0.49 -1.98
CA ALA A 443 -26.56 1.64 -2.66
C ALA A 443 -25.95 1.92 -4.04
N PHE A 444 -24.63 1.75 -4.20
CA PHE A 444 -23.95 1.83 -5.49
C PHE A 444 -24.36 0.70 -6.45
N GLY A 445 -24.42 -0.55 -5.97
CA GLY A 445 -24.91 -1.69 -6.75
C GLY A 445 -26.35 -1.49 -7.23
N GLN A 446 -27.23 -0.97 -6.35
CA GLN A 446 -28.60 -0.60 -6.71
C GLN A 446 -28.66 0.57 -7.70
N ARG A 447 -27.79 1.59 -7.58
CA ARG A 447 -27.68 2.69 -8.56
C ARG A 447 -27.23 2.20 -9.95
N LEU A 448 -26.42 1.15 -10.04
CA LEU A 448 -26.10 0.47 -11.31
C LEU A 448 -27.30 -0.32 -11.85
N ILE A 449 -27.87 -1.22 -11.05
CA ILE A 449 -28.92 -2.17 -11.50
C ILE A 449 -30.21 -1.45 -11.92
N ASN A 450 -30.57 -0.37 -11.22
CA ASN A 450 -31.80 0.39 -11.48
C ASN A 450 -31.62 1.50 -12.54
N ASN A 451 -30.41 1.70 -13.08
CA ASN A 451 -30.19 2.62 -14.20
C ASN A 451 -30.61 1.93 -15.53
N PRO A 452 -31.60 2.46 -16.28
CA PRO A 452 -32.12 1.80 -17.47
C PRO A 452 -31.06 1.53 -18.55
N SER A 453 -30.15 2.47 -18.79
CA SER A 453 -29.08 2.33 -19.80
C SER A 453 -28.03 1.29 -19.38
N THR A 454 -27.63 1.24 -18.11
CA THR A 454 -26.76 0.17 -17.59
C THR A 454 -27.44 -1.20 -17.74
N LYS A 455 -28.74 -1.28 -17.41
CA LYS A 455 -29.53 -2.51 -17.56
C LYS A 455 -29.61 -2.95 -19.02
N GLU A 456 -29.84 -2.03 -19.97
CA GLU A 456 -29.83 -2.32 -21.40
C GLU A 456 -28.45 -2.83 -21.87
N THR A 457 -27.36 -2.09 -21.59
CA THR A 457 -25.99 -2.48 -21.97
C THR A 457 -25.67 -3.89 -21.45
N LEU A 458 -25.91 -4.19 -20.16
CA LEU A 458 -25.65 -5.51 -19.61
C LEU A 458 -26.52 -6.60 -20.25
N GLN A 459 -27.82 -6.37 -20.42
CA GLN A 459 -28.72 -7.34 -21.05
C GLN A 459 -28.36 -7.63 -22.51
N ARG A 460 -27.94 -6.62 -23.28
CA ARG A 460 -27.47 -6.78 -24.66
C ARG A 460 -26.15 -7.55 -24.76
N TRP A 461 -25.35 -7.58 -23.71
CA TRP A 461 -24.18 -8.47 -23.60
C TRP A 461 -24.52 -9.84 -22.98
N GLY A 462 -25.78 -10.13 -22.63
CA GLY A 462 -26.19 -11.41 -22.02
C GLY A 462 -25.86 -11.54 -20.52
N LEU A 463 -25.66 -10.41 -19.82
CA LEU A 463 -25.14 -10.32 -18.46
C LEU A 463 -26.17 -9.71 -17.50
N ASN A 464 -26.13 -10.06 -16.21
CA ASN A 464 -26.86 -9.41 -15.13
C ASN A 464 -25.94 -9.21 -13.92
N LEU A 465 -25.96 -8.03 -13.27
CA LEU A 465 -25.18 -7.78 -12.05
C LEU A 465 -25.96 -8.25 -10.80
N SER A 466 -25.28 -8.90 -9.86
CA SER A 466 -25.86 -9.28 -8.57
C SER A 466 -26.19 -8.03 -7.71
N PRO A 467 -27.37 -7.97 -7.05
CA PRO A 467 -27.70 -6.91 -6.10
C PRO A 467 -27.05 -7.09 -4.72
N GLN A 468 -26.38 -8.22 -4.48
CA GLN A 468 -25.76 -8.59 -3.21
C GLN A 468 -24.23 -8.62 -3.32
N LEU A 469 -23.56 -8.36 -2.19
CA LEU A 469 -22.13 -8.61 -2.04
C LEU A 469 -21.85 -10.12 -2.07
N VAL A 470 -20.68 -10.51 -2.58
CA VAL A 470 -20.22 -11.91 -2.56
C VAL A 470 -19.98 -12.36 -1.12
N GLU A 471 -20.68 -13.42 -0.69
CA GLU A 471 -20.36 -14.18 0.52
C GLU A 471 -19.41 -15.33 0.17
N LEU A 472 -18.46 -15.61 1.06
CA LEU A 472 -17.51 -16.72 0.94
C LEU A 472 -17.12 -17.26 2.33
N ASP A 473 -16.57 -18.48 2.35
CA ASP A 473 -16.01 -19.08 3.56
C ASP A 473 -14.55 -18.63 3.76
N GLY A 474 -14.26 -17.94 4.86
CA GLY A 474 -12.91 -17.66 5.35
C GLY A 474 -12.56 -18.53 6.56
N ARG A 475 -11.32 -18.39 7.07
CA ARG A 475 -10.87 -19.04 8.31
C ARG A 475 -10.17 -18.05 9.22
N VAL A 476 -10.48 -18.05 10.51
CA VAL A 476 -9.70 -17.31 11.54
C VAL A 476 -8.62 -18.23 12.08
N LEU A 477 -7.35 -17.92 11.81
CA LEU A 477 -6.21 -18.64 12.38
C LEU A 477 -6.19 -18.50 13.92
N PRO A 478 -5.67 -19.51 14.66
CA PRO A 478 -5.54 -19.42 16.11
C PRO A 478 -4.71 -18.20 16.55
N ALA A 479 -5.10 -17.58 17.67
CA ALA A 479 -4.34 -16.50 18.27
C ALA A 479 -2.94 -16.99 18.70
N GLU A 480 -1.91 -16.22 18.36
CA GLU A 480 -0.52 -16.59 18.63
C GLU A 480 -0.13 -16.36 20.10
N THR A 481 0.91 -17.09 20.53
CA THR A 481 1.52 -16.96 21.86
C THR A 481 2.82 -16.18 21.75
N ILE A 482 2.95 -15.12 22.54
CA ILE A 482 4.19 -14.35 22.69
C ILE A 482 5.05 -15.00 23.77
N ILE A 483 6.34 -15.11 23.51
CA ILE A 483 7.35 -15.67 24.42
C ILE A 483 8.32 -14.54 24.80
N MET A 484 8.54 -14.35 26.11
CA MET A 484 9.52 -13.44 26.70
C MET A 484 10.60 -14.25 27.45
N ALA A 485 11.50 -13.59 28.19
CA ALA A 485 12.55 -14.30 28.92
C ALA A 485 12.00 -15.28 29.96
N ASN A 486 12.84 -16.21 30.41
CA ASN A 486 12.50 -17.23 31.41
C ASN A 486 11.28 -18.08 31.01
N ASN A 487 11.05 -18.25 29.70
CA ASN A 487 9.89 -18.93 29.10
C ASN A 487 8.53 -18.37 29.55
N VAL A 488 8.44 -17.09 29.92
CA VAL A 488 7.14 -16.45 30.20
C VAL A 488 6.34 -16.32 28.91
N THR A 489 5.18 -16.99 28.87
CA THR A 489 4.29 -17.03 27.70
C THR A 489 2.92 -16.42 27.97
N PHE A 490 2.33 -15.75 26.98
CA PHE A 490 0.94 -15.29 27.03
C PHE A 490 0.33 -15.19 25.62
N GLY A 491 -0.98 -15.44 25.52
CA GLY A 491 -1.74 -15.23 24.29
C GLY A 491 -1.98 -13.74 24.00
N THR A 492 -2.13 -13.39 22.72
CA THR A 492 -2.30 -11.99 22.28
C THR A 492 -3.70 -11.40 22.51
N GLY A 493 -4.72 -12.26 22.67
CA GLY A 493 -6.12 -11.85 22.81
C GLY A 493 -6.74 -11.24 21.53
N PRO A 494 -8.04 -10.87 21.55
CA PRO A 494 -8.74 -10.39 20.36
C PRO A 494 -8.29 -9.00 19.88
N ASP A 495 -7.83 -8.14 20.79
CA ASP A 495 -7.31 -6.80 20.47
C ASP A 495 -5.86 -6.83 19.94
N VAL A 496 -5.14 -7.92 20.19
CA VAL A 496 -3.74 -8.15 19.75
C VAL A 496 -2.79 -7.03 20.21
N ASP A 497 -2.79 -6.76 21.52
CA ASP A 497 -1.97 -5.74 22.21
C ASP A 497 -1.33 -6.33 23.48
N TRP A 498 0.00 -6.41 23.53
CA TRP A 498 0.77 -6.91 24.67
C TRP A 498 1.59 -5.83 25.39
N THR A 499 1.22 -4.55 25.24
CA THR A 499 1.91 -3.40 25.87
C THR A 499 1.89 -3.44 27.41
N LYS A 500 0.93 -4.16 28.02
CA LYS A 500 0.89 -4.38 29.47
C LYS A 500 1.96 -5.39 29.92
N ASN A 501 2.03 -6.52 29.21
CA ASN A 501 2.94 -7.62 29.51
C ASN A 501 4.40 -7.20 29.39
N LEU A 502 4.73 -6.39 28.38
CA LEU A 502 6.09 -5.86 28.17
C LEU A 502 6.63 -5.02 29.33
N ARG A 503 5.77 -4.29 30.06
CA ARG A 503 6.19 -3.50 31.23
C ARG A 503 6.33 -4.32 32.51
N SER A 504 5.88 -5.57 32.48
CA SER A 504 5.73 -6.42 33.67
C SER A 504 6.69 -7.62 33.65
N ASN A 505 7.45 -7.82 32.56
CA ASN A 505 8.27 -8.99 32.31
C ASN A 505 9.61 -8.59 31.66
N GLN A 506 10.62 -9.43 31.85
CA GLN A 506 11.94 -9.26 31.24
C GLN A 506 11.91 -9.52 29.72
N MET A 507 12.51 -8.61 28.95
CA MET A 507 12.68 -8.76 27.50
C MET A 507 13.46 -10.05 27.16
N LEU A 508 13.03 -10.78 26.12
CA LEU A 508 13.58 -12.09 25.71
C LEU A 508 15.11 -12.15 25.70
N GLN A 509 15.76 -11.14 25.11
CA GLN A 509 17.20 -10.96 25.11
C GLN A 509 17.53 -9.48 25.36
N THR A 510 18.29 -9.22 26.41
CA THR A 510 18.84 -7.89 26.72
C THR A 510 20.34 -7.86 26.46
N VAL A 511 20.83 -6.80 25.83
CA VAL A 511 22.28 -6.52 25.72
C VAL A 511 22.67 -5.59 26.86
N GLN A 512 23.84 -5.82 27.47
CA GLN A 512 24.33 -4.96 28.55
C GLN A 512 24.79 -3.61 27.98
N LEU A 513 24.11 -2.53 28.39
CA LEU A 513 24.51 -1.16 28.12
C LEU A 513 25.54 -0.73 29.17
N THR A 514 26.74 -0.35 28.75
CA THR A 514 27.87 0.04 29.60
C THR A 514 28.34 1.47 29.30
N SER A 515 28.56 1.82 28.02
CA SER A 515 28.94 3.17 27.56
C SER A 515 27.93 3.72 26.55
N TRP A 516 27.41 4.92 26.81
CA TRP A 516 26.50 5.61 25.90
C TRP A 516 26.50 7.14 26.12
N LEU A 517 26.18 7.88 25.06
CA LEU A 517 26.10 9.34 25.09
C LEU A 517 24.66 9.82 25.23
N MET A 518 24.48 10.93 25.96
CA MET A 518 23.26 11.74 25.93
C MET A 518 23.60 13.17 25.51
N VAL A 519 23.21 13.54 24.29
CA VAL A 519 23.56 14.82 23.64
C VAL A 519 22.32 15.71 23.50
N TYR A 520 22.38 16.93 24.03
CA TYR A 520 21.21 17.82 24.14
C TYR A 520 21.62 19.29 24.23
N PRO A 521 20.81 20.24 23.73
CA PRO A 521 21.02 21.67 23.98
C PRO A 521 20.94 21.96 25.48
N ALA A 522 21.84 22.81 26.01
CA ALA A 522 21.89 23.12 27.45
C ALA A 522 20.53 23.56 28.04
N LYS A 523 19.75 24.32 27.25
CA LYS A 523 18.36 24.72 27.52
C LYS A 523 17.35 23.56 27.72
N LEU A 524 17.76 22.29 27.54
CA LEU A 524 16.97 21.07 27.75
C LEU A 524 17.53 20.13 28.84
N GLU A 525 18.49 20.57 29.67
CA GLU A 525 19.09 19.75 30.76
C GLU A 525 18.04 19.11 31.68
N ASN A 526 16.98 19.84 32.06
CA ASN A 526 15.94 19.30 32.94
C ASN A 526 15.13 18.19 32.26
N GLN A 527 14.83 18.34 30.96
CA GLN A 527 14.16 17.32 30.16
C GLN A 527 15.07 16.11 29.87
N ALA A 528 16.39 16.32 29.73
CA ALA A 528 17.37 15.24 29.61
C ALA A 528 17.46 14.43 30.92
N ARG A 529 17.46 15.10 32.08
CA ARG A 529 17.44 14.47 33.41
C ARG A 529 16.17 13.66 33.64
N GLU A 530 15.00 14.19 33.31
CA GLU A 530 13.73 13.45 33.42
C GLU A 530 13.66 12.28 32.44
N LEU A 531 14.13 12.43 31.19
CA LEU A 531 14.22 11.32 30.25
C LEU A 531 15.12 10.18 30.78
N PHE A 532 16.28 10.52 31.35
CA PHE A 532 17.15 9.52 31.99
C PHE A 532 16.44 8.80 33.14
N ARG A 533 15.79 9.53 34.05
CA ARG A 533 15.01 8.97 35.17
C ARG A 533 13.91 8.02 34.70
N LEU A 534 13.18 8.39 33.64
CA LEU A 534 12.14 7.56 33.02
C LEU A 534 12.71 6.29 32.36
N LEU A 535 13.88 6.39 31.72
CA LEU A 535 14.58 5.23 31.14
C LEU A 535 15.08 4.27 32.21
N GLN A 536 15.67 4.76 33.30
CA GLN A 536 16.04 3.91 34.45
C GLN A 536 14.82 3.21 35.07
N GLN A 537 13.73 3.95 35.29
CA GLN A 537 12.50 3.40 35.89
C GLN A 537 11.84 2.33 35.02
N THR A 538 11.78 2.54 33.70
CA THR A 538 11.19 1.56 32.77
C THR A 538 12.12 0.38 32.48
N GLY A 539 13.42 0.65 32.31
CA GLY A 539 14.46 -0.35 32.13
C GLY A 539 14.55 -1.34 33.29
N GLY A 540 14.45 -0.87 34.54
CA GLY A 540 14.46 -1.72 35.74
C GLY A 540 13.37 -2.80 35.75
N SER A 541 12.15 -2.47 35.28
CA SER A 541 11.05 -3.44 35.17
C SER A 541 11.24 -4.47 34.05
N MET A 542 11.90 -4.07 32.95
CA MET A 542 12.19 -4.93 31.79
C MET A 542 13.54 -5.67 31.91
N LYS A 543 14.25 -5.51 33.04
CA LYS A 543 15.63 -5.97 33.29
C LYS A 543 16.65 -5.50 32.24
N PHE A 544 16.48 -4.28 31.74
CA PHE A 544 17.43 -3.61 30.85
C PHE A 544 17.97 -2.36 31.57
N ASN A 545 19.19 -2.44 32.10
CA ASN A 545 19.76 -1.38 32.93
C ASN A 545 20.27 -0.19 32.09
N PHE A 546 20.07 1.02 32.60
CA PHE A 546 20.62 2.26 32.04
C PHE A 546 21.63 2.86 33.02
N PRO A 547 22.96 2.68 32.81
CA PRO A 547 23.98 3.38 33.58
C PRO A 547 23.95 4.88 33.26
N SER A 548 24.60 5.69 34.08
CA SER A 548 24.76 7.13 33.83
C SER A 548 25.43 7.39 32.46
N PRO A 549 24.80 8.13 31.54
CA PRO A 549 25.40 8.46 30.26
C PRO A 549 26.52 9.49 30.40
N ALA A 550 27.47 9.48 29.47
CA ALA A 550 28.29 10.66 29.23
C ALA A 550 27.39 11.75 28.62
N LYS A 551 27.21 12.85 29.36
CA LYS A 551 26.35 13.98 28.99
C LYS A 551 27.12 15.00 28.17
N ILE A 552 26.54 15.47 27.07
CA ILE A 552 27.12 16.55 26.26
C ILE A 552 26.08 17.64 26.01
N ALA A 553 26.29 18.80 26.65
CA ALA A 553 25.40 19.96 26.57
C ALA A 553 25.83 20.90 25.42
N LEU A 554 24.98 21.06 24.41
CA LEU A 554 25.24 21.91 23.24
C LEU A 554 24.90 23.38 23.53
N SER A 555 25.72 24.30 23.03
CA SER A 555 25.47 25.74 23.12
C SER A 555 24.27 26.20 22.28
N ASN A 556 23.96 25.50 21.19
CA ASN A 556 22.82 25.77 20.31
C ASN A 556 22.23 24.45 19.76
N ASP A 557 21.12 24.52 19.02
CA ASP A 557 20.47 23.34 18.43
C ASP A 557 20.63 23.21 16.90
N SER A 558 21.62 23.86 16.30
CA SER A 558 21.96 23.69 14.87
C SER A 558 22.47 22.29 14.55
N ALA A 559 22.26 21.82 13.32
CA ALA A 559 22.73 20.51 12.88
C ALA A 559 24.25 20.33 13.07
N GLY A 560 25.06 21.35 12.74
CA GLY A 560 26.52 21.32 12.90
C GLY A 560 26.98 21.12 14.34
N SER A 561 26.30 21.72 15.32
CA SER A 561 26.63 21.54 16.74
C SER A 561 26.42 20.09 17.20
N TYR A 562 25.31 19.44 16.80
CA TYR A 562 25.14 18.00 17.07
C TYR A 562 26.22 17.17 16.37
N ILE A 563 26.53 17.43 15.09
CA ILE A 563 27.53 16.66 14.33
C ILE A 563 28.90 16.70 15.04
N SER A 564 29.37 17.89 15.41
CA SER A 564 30.71 18.08 16.01
C SER A 564 30.82 17.41 17.38
N GLU A 565 29.86 17.64 18.26
CA GLU A 565 29.89 17.09 19.62
C GLU A 565 29.59 15.58 19.68
N ILE A 566 28.82 15.04 18.73
CA ILE A 566 28.67 13.59 18.56
C ILE A 566 29.98 12.97 18.09
N ASP A 567 30.72 13.59 17.16
CA ASP A 567 32.00 13.03 16.70
C ASP A 567 33.04 12.99 17.82
N LYS A 568 33.23 14.12 18.53
CA LYS A 568 34.08 14.21 19.72
C LYS A 568 33.69 13.15 20.76
N GLY A 569 32.41 13.07 21.11
CA GLY A 569 31.91 12.12 22.10
C GLY A 569 32.10 10.65 21.69
N ILE A 570 31.92 10.32 20.41
CA ILE A 570 32.19 8.95 19.92
C ILE A 570 33.68 8.63 20.05
N ASN A 571 34.55 9.56 19.63
CA ASN A 571 36.00 9.37 19.69
C ASN A 571 36.53 9.26 21.14
N GLN A 572 35.92 9.99 22.08
CA GLN A 572 36.34 10.02 23.49
C GLN A 572 35.83 8.82 24.31
N TYR A 573 34.57 8.40 24.12
CA TYR A 573 33.90 7.45 25.04
C TYR A 573 33.59 6.06 24.42
N ASN A 574 33.89 5.85 23.14
CA ASN A 574 33.58 4.63 22.37
C ASN A 574 32.19 4.01 22.69
N PRO A 575 31.10 4.77 22.51
CA PRO A 575 29.76 4.41 23.01
C PRO A 575 29.08 3.32 22.18
N GLN A 576 28.29 2.47 22.83
CA GLN A 576 27.38 1.51 22.17
C GLN A 576 26.13 2.20 21.58
N LEU A 577 25.80 3.40 22.05
CA LEU A 577 24.59 4.14 21.68
C LEU A 577 24.81 5.65 21.79
N VAL A 578 24.26 6.42 20.84
CA VAL A 578 24.10 7.88 20.96
C VAL A 578 22.62 8.24 21.07
N LEU A 579 22.19 8.76 22.22
CA LEU A 579 20.86 9.35 22.40
C LEU A 579 20.94 10.87 22.22
N THR A 580 20.07 11.44 21.38
CA THR A 580 19.95 12.89 21.18
C THR A 580 18.56 13.40 21.57
N LEU A 581 18.51 14.50 22.33
CA LEU A 581 17.26 15.16 22.72
C LEU A 581 17.09 16.47 21.93
N VAL A 582 16.13 16.49 21.00
CA VAL A 582 15.92 17.59 20.07
C VAL A 582 14.66 18.42 20.40
N PRO A 583 14.67 19.76 20.26
CA PRO A 583 13.53 20.61 20.63
C PRO A 583 12.35 20.50 19.66
N ASN A 584 12.60 20.32 18.36
CA ASN A 584 11.58 20.34 17.31
C ASN A 584 11.90 19.38 16.13
N GLN A 585 10.92 19.17 15.25
CA GLN A 585 10.94 18.18 14.17
C GLN A 585 11.71 18.67 12.91
N ARG A 586 12.89 19.25 13.12
CA ARG A 586 13.81 19.68 12.05
C ARG A 586 14.41 18.48 11.31
N ALA A 587 13.99 18.28 10.06
CA ALA A 587 14.42 17.17 9.21
C ALA A 587 15.91 17.23 8.81
N ASP A 588 16.45 18.44 8.64
CA ASP A 588 17.86 18.71 8.37
C ASP A 588 18.75 18.17 9.50
N ARG A 589 18.41 18.52 10.76
CA ARG A 589 19.11 18.03 11.95
C ARG A 589 18.96 16.52 12.13
N TYR A 590 17.77 15.97 11.90
CA TYR A 590 17.56 14.51 12.01
C TYR A 590 18.45 13.75 11.01
N SER A 591 18.48 14.20 9.75
CA SER A 591 19.28 13.61 8.68
C SER A 591 20.79 13.75 8.95
N ALA A 592 21.24 14.92 9.41
CA ALA A 592 22.61 15.16 9.86
C ALA A 592 23.08 14.18 10.94
N ILE A 593 22.30 14.05 12.03
CA ILE A 593 22.60 13.11 13.13
C ILE A 593 22.64 11.67 12.60
N LYS A 594 21.67 11.30 11.75
CA LYS A 594 21.59 9.94 11.19
C LYS A 594 22.75 9.62 10.26
N LYS A 595 23.16 10.54 9.37
CA LYS A 595 24.31 10.35 8.47
C LYS A 595 25.61 10.15 9.25
N LYS A 596 25.92 11.02 10.22
CA LYS A 596 27.09 10.88 11.11
C LYS A 596 27.11 9.50 11.79
N CYS A 597 25.98 9.07 12.36
CA CYS A 597 25.89 7.82 13.14
C CYS A 597 25.78 6.52 12.31
N ILE A 598 25.47 6.58 11.01
CA ILE A 598 25.21 5.38 10.17
C ILE A 598 26.31 5.17 9.12
N VAL A 599 26.94 6.26 8.67
CA VAL A 599 27.95 6.24 7.60
C VAL A 599 29.34 6.49 8.19
N GLU A 600 29.53 7.66 8.80
CA GLU A 600 30.86 8.17 9.18
C GLU A 600 31.40 7.57 10.48
N LYS A 601 30.53 7.35 11.48
CA LYS A 601 30.84 6.76 12.78
C LYS A 601 29.74 5.74 13.11
N PRO A 602 29.93 4.44 12.84
CA PRO A 602 28.85 3.43 12.84
C PRO A 602 28.37 3.04 14.25
N VAL A 603 27.61 3.93 14.90
CA VAL A 603 27.08 3.75 16.26
C VAL A 603 25.54 3.90 16.22
N PRO A 604 24.77 2.93 16.75
CA PRO A 604 23.31 3.04 16.80
C PRO A 604 22.82 4.33 17.50
N SER A 605 21.82 4.98 16.93
CA SER A 605 21.35 6.29 17.41
C SER A 605 19.85 6.38 17.68
N GLN A 606 19.52 7.02 18.80
CA GLN A 606 18.16 7.29 19.27
C GLN A 606 17.90 8.79 19.28
N VAL A 607 16.87 9.25 18.56
CA VAL A 607 16.46 10.66 18.57
C VAL A 607 15.14 10.78 19.33
N VAL A 608 15.07 11.70 20.30
CA VAL A 608 13.89 11.93 21.14
C VAL A 608 13.49 13.41 21.06
N LEU A 609 12.19 13.68 20.90
CA LEU A 609 11.65 15.04 20.92
C LEU A 609 11.38 15.48 22.37
N SER A 610 11.78 16.69 22.75
CA SER A 610 11.54 17.24 24.10
C SER A 610 10.07 17.19 24.52
N LYS A 611 9.14 17.52 23.60
CA LYS A 611 7.69 17.44 23.82
C LYS A 611 7.19 16.05 24.21
N SER A 612 7.90 14.98 23.82
CA SER A 612 7.55 13.59 24.15
C SER A 612 7.93 13.19 25.58
N VAL A 613 8.91 13.87 26.18
CA VAL A 613 9.30 13.67 27.60
C VAL A 613 8.24 14.30 28.53
N MET A 614 7.74 15.48 28.14
CA MET A 614 6.74 16.25 28.91
C MET A 614 5.28 15.84 28.64
N ALA A 615 5.05 14.80 27.83
CA ALA A 615 3.71 14.41 27.40
C ALA A 615 2.95 13.62 28.49
N LYS A 616 1.61 13.80 28.56
CA LYS A 616 0.72 12.95 29.37
C LYS A 616 0.86 11.49 28.93
N GLY A 617 1.43 10.65 29.78
CA GLY A 617 1.76 9.25 29.46
C GLY A 617 3.22 8.97 29.11
N ASN A 618 4.14 9.90 29.42
CA ASN A 618 5.60 9.79 29.24
C ASN A 618 6.20 8.41 29.60
N MET A 619 5.76 7.75 30.67
CA MET A 619 6.20 6.38 31.03
C MET A 619 5.97 5.34 29.91
N SER A 620 4.87 5.43 29.16
CA SER A 620 4.59 4.54 28.02
C SER A 620 5.49 4.85 26.81
N ILE A 621 5.88 6.12 26.66
CA ILE A 621 6.82 6.57 25.63
C ILE A 621 8.23 6.10 25.99
N ALA A 622 8.69 6.30 27.22
CA ALA A 622 9.97 5.82 27.72
C ALA A 622 10.11 4.30 27.63
N THR A 623 9.05 3.54 27.94
CA THR A 623 9.01 2.09 27.73
C THR A 623 9.33 1.73 26.28
N LYS A 624 8.68 2.38 25.31
CA LYS A 624 8.89 2.13 23.88
C LYS A 624 10.27 2.58 23.40
N ILE A 625 10.81 3.68 23.95
CA ILE A 625 12.19 4.11 23.68
C ILE A 625 13.19 3.07 24.22
N ALA A 626 13.01 2.56 25.43
CA ALA A 626 13.91 1.55 26.01
C ALA A 626 13.88 0.21 25.24
N ILE A 627 12.70 -0.25 24.80
CA ILE A 627 12.58 -1.41 23.90
C ILE A 627 13.31 -1.14 22.57
N GLN A 628 13.09 0.02 21.96
CA GLN A 628 13.74 0.42 20.71
C GLN A 628 15.27 0.51 20.84
N ILE A 629 15.77 1.00 21.98
CA ILE A 629 17.22 1.02 22.28
C ILE A 629 17.77 -0.40 22.37
N ASN A 630 17.14 -1.31 23.13
CA ASN A 630 17.59 -2.70 23.23
C ASN A 630 17.68 -3.37 21.84
N CYS A 631 16.68 -3.16 20.97
CA CYS A 631 16.70 -3.64 19.59
C CYS A 631 17.87 -3.06 18.76
N LYS A 632 18.17 -1.77 18.94
CA LYS A 632 19.24 -1.07 18.22
C LYS A 632 20.65 -1.54 18.59
N ILE A 633 20.85 -2.03 19.82
CA ILE A 633 22.12 -2.60 20.28
C ILE A 633 22.17 -4.14 20.17
N GLY A 634 21.15 -4.78 19.58
CA GLY A 634 21.17 -6.20 19.20
C GLY A 634 20.39 -7.16 20.10
N GLY A 635 19.64 -6.65 21.09
CA GLY A 635 18.70 -7.44 21.88
C GLY A 635 17.34 -7.62 21.20
N ALA A 636 16.48 -8.45 21.79
CA ALA A 636 15.14 -8.76 21.30
C ALA A 636 14.12 -8.70 22.44
N PRO A 637 12.95 -8.06 22.29
CA PRO A 637 11.98 -7.93 23.37
C PRO A 637 11.07 -9.17 23.54
N TRP A 638 10.73 -9.87 22.46
CA TRP A 638 9.90 -11.09 22.47
C TRP A 638 10.15 -11.97 21.22
N THR A 639 9.58 -13.17 21.21
CA THR A 639 9.45 -14.03 20.01
C THR A 639 8.07 -14.73 19.97
N VAL A 640 7.81 -15.53 18.94
CA VAL A 640 6.61 -16.33 18.69
C VAL A 640 7.05 -17.73 18.25
N PRO A 641 6.43 -18.83 18.73
CA PRO A 641 6.90 -20.19 18.44
C PRO A 641 6.74 -20.54 16.96
N VAL A 642 7.87 -20.75 16.27
CA VAL A 642 7.94 -21.27 14.90
C VAL A 642 8.64 -22.64 14.94
N PRO A 643 7.92 -23.76 14.74
CA PRO A 643 8.47 -25.11 14.85
C PRO A 643 9.21 -25.52 13.55
N VAL A 644 10.17 -24.71 13.11
CA VAL A 644 10.97 -24.96 11.89
C VAL A 644 12.45 -24.74 12.19
N THR A 645 13.25 -25.80 12.05
CA THR A 645 14.72 -25.75 12.18
C THR A 645 15.38 -25.24 10.89
N GLY A 646 16.37 -24.35 11.01
CA GLY A 646 17.13 -23.85 9.87
C GLY A 646 16.35 -22.91 8.94
N LEU A 647 15.35 -22.21 9.45
CA LEU A 647 14.55 -21.25 8.69
C LEU A 647 15.25 -19.88 8.61
N MET A 648 15.46 -19.38 7.39
CA MET A 648 15.70 -17.96 7.13
C MET A 648 14.43 -17.33 6.53
N VAL A 649 14.01 -16.19 7.08
CA VAL A 649 12.95 -15.36 6.51
C VAL A 649 13.53 -14.03 6.08
N VAL A 650 13.27 -13.63 4.85
CA VAL A 650 13.78 -12.43 4.19
C VAL A 650 12.62 -11.50 3.86
N GLY A 651 12.78 -10.21 4.10
CA GLY A 651 11.92 -9.15 3.59
C GLY A 651 12.70 -8.24 2.67
N PHE A 652 12.07 -7.81 1.56
CA PHE A 652 12.64 -6.85 0.62
C PHE A 652 11.62 -5.78 0.24
N ASP A 653 12.04 -4.52 0.25
CA ASP A 653 11.24 -3.37 -0.21
C ASP A 653 12.13 -2.32 -0.92
N VAL A 654 11.53 -1.47 -1.75
CA VAL A 654 12.23 -0.43 -2.51
C VAL A 654 11.61 0.94 -2.21
N CYS A 655 12.43 1.89 -1.78
CA CYS A 655 12.01 3.27 -1.58
C CYS A 655 12.72 4.21 -2.58
N HIS A 656 11.94 4.98 -3.34
CA HIS A 656 12.47 6.03 -4.21
C HIS A 656 12.92 7.24 -3.39
N ASP A 657 14.02 7.86 -3.79
CA ASP A 657 14.48 9.12 -3.21
C ASP A 657 13.46 10.25 -3.49
N PRO A 658 13.03 11.03 -2.49
CA PRO A 658 12.07 12.10 -2.69
C PRO A 658 12.63 13.28 -3.49
N LYS A 659 13.96 13.48 -3.49
CA LYS A 659 14.66 14.61 -4.13
C LYS A 659 15.03 14.28 -5.57
N ASP A 660 15.61 13.10 -5.82
CA ASP A 660 15.97 12.64 -7.16
C ASP A 660 15.27 11.31 -7.47
N LYS A 661 14.09 11.38 -8.09
CA LYS A 661 13.24 10.22 -8.40
C LYS A 661 13.87 9.21 -9.39
N ARG A 662 15.10 9.46 -9.87
CA ARG A 662 15.92 8.49 -10.61
C ARG A 662 16.72 7.56 -9.68
N ARG A 663 16.79 7.85 -8.38
CA ARG A 663 17.48 7.05 -7.36
C ARG A 663 16.46 6.24 -6.56
N SER A 664 16.79 4.97 -6.33
CA SER A 664 15.99 4.07 -5.52
C SER A 664 16.90 3.28 -4.59
N TYR A 665 16.44 3.02 -3.36
CA TYR A 665 17.15 2.21 -2.38
C TYR A 665 16.37 0.93 -2.15
N GLY A 666 16.95 -0.19 -2.59
CA GLY A 666 16.45 -1.53 -2.29
C GLY A 666 17.03 -1.99 -0.95
N ALA A 667 16.17 -2.28 0.03
CA ALA A 667 16.59 -2.76 1.34
C ALA A 667 16.15 -4.21 1.53
N MET A 668 17.08 -5.02 2.04
CA MET A 668 16.85 -6.41 2.41
C MET A 668 17.08 -6.59 3.91
N VAL A 669 16.17 -7.29 4.60
CA VAL A 669 16.32 -7.68 6.00
C VAL A 669 16.04 -9.17 6.14
N ALA A 670 16.96 -9.94 6.73
CA ALA A 670 16.89 -11.41 6.84
C ALA A 670 17.11 -11.89 8.28
N THR A 671 16.37 -12.91 8.73
CA THR A 671 16.55 -13.50 10.08
C THR A 671 17.81 -14.35 10.17
N LEU A 672 18.47 -14.32 11.34
CA LEU A 672 19.77 -14.98 11.59
C LEU A 672 19.73 -16.13 12.60
N ASP A 673 18.63 -16.34 13.31
CA ASP A 673 18.54 -17.24 14.48
C ASP A 673 17.22 -18.03 14.52
N LYS A 674 17.21 -19.13 15.29
CA LYS A 674 16.02 -19.99 15.51
C LYS A 674 14.80 -19.24 16.04
N ASN A 675 14.98 -18.17 16.83
CA ASN A 675 13.87 -17.39 17.40
C ASN A 675 13.39 -16.25 16.46
N LEU A 676 13.93 -16.16 15.23
CA LEU A 676 13.63 -15.13 14.23
C LEU A 676 13.69 -13.70 14.81
N SER A 677 14.68 -13.46 15.66
CA SER A 677 14.79 -12.32 16.57
C SER A 677 16.01 -11.43 16.29
N ARG A 678 17.04 -11.99 15.67
CA ARG A 678 18.26 -11.33 15.19
C ARG A 678 18.20 -11.19 13.67
N TYR A 679 18.70 -10.07 13.15
CA TYR A 679 18.49 -9.67 11.77
C TYR A 679 19.78 -9.18 11.10
N TYR A 680 20.04 -9.68 9.89
CA TYR A 680 20.97 -9.09 8.93
C TYR A 680 20.25 -8.04 8.09
N SER A 681 20.94 -6.96 7.72
CA SER A 681 20.40 -5.86 6.93
C SER A 681 21.37 -5.41 5.83
N SER A 682 20.86 -5.28 4.61
CA SER A 682 21.57 -4.78 3.43
C SER A 682 20.76 -3.66 2.78
N VAL A 683 21.45 -2.66 2.20
CA VAL A 683 20.85 -1.62 1.36
C VAL A 683 21.69 -1.47 0.12
N THR A 684 21.03 -1.39 -1.03
CA THR A 684 21.65 -1.23 -2.34
C THR A 684 21.05 -0.02 -3.04
N HIS A 685 21.89 0.81 -3.66
CA HIS A 685 21.48 1.93 -4.51
C HIS A 685 21.18 1.42 -5.92
N HIS A 686 20.17 2.00 -6.56
CA HIS A 686 19.77 1.71 -7.94
C HIS A 686 19.46 3.01 -8.67
N SER A 687 20.17 3.26 -9.77
CA SER A 687 19.86 4.32 -10.74
C SER A 687 18.75 3.87 -11.70
N ALA A 688 18.07 4.83 -12.32
CA ALA A 688 17.02 4.57 -13.31
C ALA A 688 17.57 3.83 -14.54
N GLY A 689 17.39 2.50 -14.58
CA GLY A 689 17.86 1.60 -15.64
C GLY A 689 18.73 0.44 -15.15
N GLU A 690 19.18 0.45 -13.89
CA GLU A 690 19.98 -0.62 -13.30
C GLU A 690 19.12 -1.84 -12.88
N GLU A 691 19.69 -3.05 -12.98
CA GLU A 691 19.01 -4.30 -12.62
C GLU A 691 19.02 -4.57 -11.10
N LEU A 692 17.89 -4.25 -10.46
CA LEU A 692 17.58 -4.52 -9.05
C LEU A 692 17.82 -5.99 -8.61
N SER A 693 17.64 -6.92 -9.54
CA SER A 693 17.78 -8.38 -9.36
C SER A 693 19.17 -8.80 -8.88
N SER A 694 20.23 -8.30 -9.54
CA SER A 694 21.63 -8.68 -9.31
C SER A 694 22.09 -8.42 -7.87
N ASN A 695 21.88 -7.18 -7.43
CA ASN A 695 22.20 -6.67 -6.10
C ASN A 695 21.39 -7.34 -4.97
N PHE A 696 20.19 -7.84 -5.27
CA PHE A 696 19.38 -8.62 -4.32
C PHE A 696 19.99 -10.03 -4.11
N GLY A 697 20.37 -10.73 -5.18
CA GLY A 697 21.05 -12.03 -5.09
C GLY A 697 22.35 -11.97 -4.27
N LEU A 698 23.17 -10.93 -4.50
CA LEU A 698 24.40 -10.68 -3.72
C LEU A 698 24.10 -10.33 -2.25
N SER A 699 23.07 -9.52 -1.97
CA SER A 699 22.67 -9.18 -0.60
C SER A 699 22.23 -10.42 0.19
N LEU A 700 21.46 -11.31 -0.45
CA LEU A 700 20.96 -12.54 0.17
C LEU A 700 22.08 -13.56 0.39
N ARG A 701 23.06 -13.66 -0.54
CA ARG A 701 24.28 -14.43 -0.34
C ARG A 701 25.01 -14.03 0.95
N GLY A 702 25.23 -12.74 1.17
CA GLY A 702 25.85 -12.24 2.41
C GLY A 702 25.06 -12.56 3.69
N ALA A 703 23.72 -12.61 3.61
CA ALA A 703 22.88 -13.06 4.73
C ALA A 703 23.04 -14.57 4.99
N VAL A 704 23.09 -15.40 3.95
CA VAL A 704 23.29 -16.86 4.05
C VAL A 704 24.67 -17.19 4.63
N GLU A 705 25.72 -16.48 4.18
CA GLU A 705 27.07 -16.59 4.71
C GLU A 705 27.13 -16.16 6.19
N THR A 706 26.43 -15.07 6.57
CA THR A 706 26.31 -14.64 7.99
C THR A 706 25.52 -15.65 8.83
N PHE A 707 24.45 -16.24 8.30
CA PHE A 707 23.68 -17.29 8.96
C PHE A 707 24.54 -18.53 9.23
N TYR A 708 25.35 -18.96 8.26
CA TYR A 708 26.29 -20.06 8.42
C TYR A 708 27.36 -19.76 9.48
N GLN A 709 27.92 -18.55 9.50
CA GLN A 709 28.88 -18.14 10.53
C GLN A 709 28.30 -18.24 11.96
N ILE A 710 27.02 -17.94 12.14
CA ILE A 710 26.32 -17.98 13.43
C ILE A 710 25.86 -19.40 13.81
N ASN A 711 25.20 -20.12 12.89
CA ASN A 711 24.50 -21.38 13.19
C ASN A 711 25.29 -22.64 12.85
N LYS A 712 26.41 -22.52 12.12
CA LYS A 712 27.24 -23.61 11.55
C LYS A 712 26.53 -24.54 10.55
N GLU A 713 25.26 -24.28 10.24
CA GLU A 713 24.52 -24.85 9.13
C GLU A 713 24.07 -23.75 8.16
N LEU A 714 23.87 -24.09 6.88
CA LEU A 714 23.13 -23.23 5.95
C LEU A 714 21.62 -23.25 6.29
N PRO A 715 20.84 -22.23 5.89
CA PRO A 715 19.40 -22.28 5.98
C PRO A 715 18.82 -23.51 5.24
N ARG A 716 18.15 -24.40 5.98
CA ARG A 716 17.44 -25.55 5.42
C ARG A 716 16.22 -25.13 4.59
N LYS A 717 15.68 -23.92 4.83
CA LYS A 717 14.60 -23.28 4.06
C LYS A 717 14.76 -21.75 4.07
N ILE A 718 14.53 -21.10 2.92
CA ILE A 718 14.49 -19.63 2.79
C ILE A 718 13.09 -19.17 2.35
N VAL A 719 12.47 -18.25 3.09
CA VAL A 719 11.16 -17.66 2.72
C VAL A 719 11.36 -16.18 2.44
N ILE A 720 11.07 -15.74 1.22
CA ILE A 720 11.29 -14.37 0.76
C ILE A 720 9.95 -13.66 0.58
N TYR A 721 9.75 -12.56 1.31
CA TYR A 721 8.58 -11.69 1.18
C TYR A 721 8.97 -10.36 0.51
N ARG A 722 8.47 -10.15 -0.71
CA ARG A 722 8.82 -9.06 -1.61
C ARG A 722 7.68 -8.03 -1.68
N ASP A 723 7.89 -6.88 -1.05
CA ASP A 723 6.95 -5.75 -1.05
C ASP A 723 7.18 -4.85 -2.29
N GLY A 724 6.27 -3.91 -2.56
CA GLY A 724 6.44 -2.87 -3.58
C GLY A 724 6.25 -3.27 -5.05
N VAL A 725 5.98 -4.55 -5.35
CA VAL A 725 5.74 -5.04 -6.72
C VAL A 725 4.27 -4.89 -7.11
N GLY A 726 4.01 -4.28 -8.28
CA GLY A 726 2.69 -4.25 -8.92
C GLY A 726 2.60 -5.27 -10.06
N ASP A 727 1.38 -5.68 -10.43
CA ASP A 727 1.13 -6.78 -11.38
C ASP A 727 1.90 -6.66 -12.71
N GLY A 728 2.03 -5.44 -13.25
CA GLY A 728 2.77 -5.19 -14.50
C GLY A 728 4.27 -5.47 -14.45
N ASN A 729 4.86 -5.62 -13.25
CA ASN A 729 6.27 -5.96 -13.07
C ASN A 729 6.45 -7.45 -12.67
N LEU A 730 5.37 -8.23 -12.54
CA LEU A 730 5.42 -9.59 -11.98
C LEU A 730 6.30 -10.54 -12.80
N ALA A 731 6.23 -10.44 -14.13
CA ALA A 731 7.06 -11.22 -15.05
C ALA A 731 8.56 -10.90 -14.88
N TYR A 732 8.93 -9.61 -14.79
CA TYR A 732 10.33 -9.23 -14.55
C TYR A 732 10.87 -9.79 -13.23
N VAL A 733 10.08 -9.76 -12.15
CA VAL A 733 10.48 -10.33 -10.86
C VAL A 733 10.71 -11.84 -10.97
N HIS A 734 9.77 -12.57 -11.58
CA HIS A 734 9.88 -14.02 -11.80
C HIS A 734 11.06 -14.38 -12.71
N GLU A 735 11.27 -13.63 -13.79
CA GLU A 735 12.26 -13.95 -14.82
C GLU A 735 13.67 -13.44 -14.52
N HIS A 736 13.84 -12.40 -13.70
CA HIS A 736 15.14 -11.79 -13.38
C HIS A 736 15.49 -11.90 -11.87
N GLU A 737 14.64 -11.42 -10.94
CA GLU A 737 14.98 -11.44 -9.50
C GLU A 737 15.14 -12.88 -8.98
N ILE A 738 14.18 -13.77 -9.27
CA ILE A 738 14.20 -15.15 -8.76
C ILE A 738 15.34 -15.97 -9.39
N LYS A 739 15.58 -15.84 -10.70
CA LYS A 739 16.70 -16.52 -11.38
C LYS A 739 18.05 -16.02 -10.86
N SER A 740 18.19 -14.72 -10.62
CA SER A 740 19.40 -14.12 -10.03
C SER A 740 19.67 -14.69 -8.63
N ILE A 741 18.67 -14.72 -7.75
CA ILE A 741 18.78 -15.31 -6.40
C ILE A 741 19.19 -16.78 -6.46
N ARG A 742 18.51 -17.60 -7.28
CA ARG A 742 18.83 -19.02 -7.42
C ARG A 742 20.27 -19.23 -7.93
N LYS A 743 20.76 -18.38 -8.84
CA LYS A 743 22.17 -18.39 -9.31
C LYS A 743 23.15 -17.97 -8.20
N SER A 744 22.89 -16.87 -7.48
CA SER A 744 23.78 -16.38 -6.42
C SER A 744 23.96 -17.34 -5.25
N LEU A 745 22.96 -18.21 -5.00
CA LEU A 745 22.99 -19.20 -3.92
C LEU A 745 23.47 -20.59 -4.37
N SER A 746 23.31 -20.97 -5.64
CA SER A 746 23.60 -22.34 -6.10
C SER A 746 25.04 -22.77 -5.82
N GLU A 747 26.02 -21.88 -5.99
CA GLU A 747 27.44 -22.13 -5.68
C GLU A 747 27.70 -22.55 -4.23
N ILE A 748 26.97 -21.97 -3.28
CA ILE A 748 27.14 -22.23 -1.84
C ILE A 748 26.48 -23.55 -1.46
N TYR A 749 25.25 -23.77 -1.93
CA TYR A 749 24.50 -25.00 -1.63
C TYR A 749 25.16 -26.21 -2.30
N ALA A 750 25.62 -26.10 -3.55
CA ALA A 750 26.36 -27.16 -4.24
C ALA A 750 27.63 -27.58 -3.48
N LYS A 751 28.42 -26.63 -2.96
CA LYS A 751 29.60 -26.92 -2.13
C LYS A 751 29.29 -27.61 -0.80
N SER A 752 28.05 -27.53 -0.32
CA SER A 752 27.60 -28.16 0.93
C SER A 752 26.86 -29.50 0.74
N GLY A 753 26.49 -29.85 -0.49
CA GLY A 753 25.58 -30.96 -0.80
C GLY A 753 24.11 -30.74 -0.38
N ALA A 754 23.78 -29.64 0.32
CA ALA A 754 22.42 -29.38 0.79
C ALA A 754 21.49 -28.85 -0.32
N PRO A 755 20.20 -29.26 -0.36
CA PRO A 755 19.25 -28.78 -1.36
C PRO A 755 18.77 -27.35 -1.07
N LEU A 756 18.80 -26.47 -2.08
CA LEU A 756 18.22 -25.12 -1.98
C LEU A 756 16.68 -25.17 -2.01
N LYS A 757 16.08 -25.03 -0.83
CA LYS A 757 14.63 -24.98 -0.61
C LYS A 757 14.17 -23.56 -0.33
N MET A 758 13.30 -23.02 -1.18
CA MET A 758 12.89 -21.62 -1.18
C MET A 758 11.39 -21.44 -1.49
N ALA A 759 10.78 -20.40 -0.93
CA ALA A 759 9.50 -19.86 -1.35
C ALA A 759 9.59 -18.34 -1.53
N PHE A 760 9.03 -17.81 -2.63
CA PHE A 760 9.06 -16.38 -2.99
C PHE A 760 7.64 -15.83 -3.08
N ILE A 761 7.34 -14.83 -2.25
CA ILE A 761 5.99 -14.35 -1.96
C ILE A 761 5.92 -12.83 -2.18
N ILE A 762 5.16 -12.40 -3.18
CA ILE A 762 4.82 -10.98 -3.36
C ILE A 762 3.84 -10.55 -2.25
N VAL A 763 4.10 -9.39 -1.64
CA VAL A 763 3.25 -8.79 -0.61
C VAL A 763 2.64 -7.49 -1.13
N THR A 764 1.32 -7.44 -1.29
CA THR A 764 0.62 -6.26 -1.83
C THR A 764 -0.26 -5.60 -0.77
N LYS A 765 0.25 -4.50 -0.19
CA LYS A 765 -0.48 -3.66 0.78
C LYS A 765 -1.56 -2.77 0.15
N ARG A 766 -1.44 -2.38 -1.12
CA ARG A 766 -2.30 -1.36 -1.75
C ARG A 766 -3.40 -1.98 -2.62
N ILE A 767 -4.37 -2.61 -1.97
CA ILE A 767 -5.50 -3.31 -2.61
C ILE A 767 -6.85 -2.64 -2.30
N ASN A 768 -7.79 -2.74 -3.25
CA ASN A 768 -9.16 -2.24 -3.10
C ASN A 768 -10.06 -3.19 -2.29
N ILE A 769 -9.65 -4.46 -2.16
CA ILE A 769 -10.44 -5.52 -1.51
C ILE A 769 -10.68 -5.21 -0.02
N ARG A 770 -11.92 -5.35 0.41
CA ARG A 770 -12.39 -5.28 1.79
C ARG A 770 -13.18 -6.55 2.11
N LEU A 771 -13.04 -6.99 3.34
CA LEU A 771 -13.67 -8.18 3.89
C LEU A 771 -14.44 -7.75 5.14
N PHE A 772 -15.60 -8.34 5.37
CA PHE A 772 -16.47 -8.07 6.50
C PHE A 772 -16.94 -9.40 7.10
N ALA A 773 -16.92 -9.52 8.43
CA ALA A 773 -17.47 -10.68 9.14
C ALA A 773 -18.68 -10.19 9.94
N ASN A 774 -19.87 -10.74 9.72
CA ASN A 774 -21.12 -10.30 10.38
C ASN A 774 -21.32 -8.77 10.33
N ARG A 775 -21.04 -8.14 9.17
CA ARG A 775 -21.05 -6.67 8.96
C ARG A 775 -20.15 -5.86 9.91
N GLN A 776 -19.11 -6.49 10.45
CA GLN A 776 -18.03 -5.90 11.26
C GLN A 776 -16.67 -6.06 10.55
N ASN A 777 -15.61 -5.50 11.13
CA ASN A 777 -14.24 -5.86 10.72
C ASN A 777 -13.97 -7.33 11.09
N PRO A 778 -13.42 -8.16 10.18
CA PRO A 778 -12.95 -9.50 10.51
C PRO A 778 -11.85 -9.46 11.58
N LEU A 779 -11.74 -10.54 12.35
CA LEU A 779 -10.73 -10.65 13.40
C LEU A 779 -9.31 -10.76 12.80
N PRO A 780 -8.27 -10.28 13.53
CA PRO A 780 -6.89 -10.63 13.25
C PRO A 780 -6.73 -12.15 13.10
N GLY A 781 -5.98 -12.58 12.09
CA GLY A 781 -5.84 -13.99 11.72
C GLY A 781 -6.86 -14.46 10.67
N THR A 782 -7.82 -13.63 10.23
CA THR A 782 -8.75 -14.02 9.15
C THR A 782 -8.02 -14.16 7.81
N VAL A 783 -8.07 -15.36 7.23
CA VAL A 783 -7.57 -15.73 5.90
C VAL A 783 -8.73 -15.96 4.93
N VAL A 784 -8.52 -15.56 3.67
CA VAL A 784 -9.38 -15.90 2.52
C VAL A 784 -8.50 -16.35 1.36
N ASP A 785 -8.73 -17.57 0.87
CA ASP A 785 -7.89 -18.26 -0.12
C ASP A 785 -8.69 -19.04 -1.20
N ASP A 786 -9.95 -18.65 -1.40
CA ASP A 786 -10.86 -19.11 -2.46
C ASP A 786 -11.79 -17.94 -2.89
N VAL A 787 -12.60 -18.15 -3.92
CA VAL A 787 -13.67 -17.28 -4.47
C VAL A 787 -13.21 -15.94 -5.04
N ILE A 788 -12.47 -15.14 -4.28
CA ILE A 788 -11.96 -13.79 -4.66
C ILE A 788 -10.45 -13.76 -4.93
N THR A 789 -9.80 -14.93 -4.91
CA THR A 789 -8.41 -15.13 -5.35
C THR A 789 -8.33 -15.40 -6.85
N ASN A 790 -7.11 -15.41 -7.42
CA ASN A 790 -6.92 -15.58 -8.86
C ASN A 790 -6.55 -17.03 -9.24
N PRO A 791 -7.28 -17.70 -10.16
CA PRO A 791 -7.07 -19.12 -10.45
C PRO A 791 -5.69 -19.44 -11.04
N ARG A 792 -5.05 -18.49 -11.74
CA ARG A 792 -3.71 -18.60 -12.33
C ARG A 792 -2.57 -18.30 -11.33
N ARG A 793 -2.90 -18.10 -10.05
CA ARG A 793 -1.97 -17.75 -8.96
C ARG A 793 -2.13 -18.68 -7.75
N TYR A 794 -1.04 -18.85 -7.00
CA TYR A 794 -1.12 -19.34 -5.62
C TYR A 794 -1.14 -18.11 -4.69
N ASP A 795 -2.33 -17.55 -4.48
CA ASP A 795 -2.52 -16.33 -3.71
C ASP A 795 -3.59 -16.44 -2.62
N PHE A 796 -3.46 -15.61 -1.59
CA PHE A 796 -4.38 -15.51 -0.45
C PHE A 796 -4.41 -14.10 0.15
N TYR A 797 -5.45 -13.80 0.91
CA TYR A 797 -5.60 -12.57 1.69
C TYR A 797 -5.52 -12.90 3.18
N LEU A 798 -4.85 -12.05 3.96
CA LEU A 798 -4.79 -12.14 5.42
C LEU A 798 -5.08 -10.78 6.06
N VAL A 799 -6.04 -10.75 6.98
CA VAL A 799 -6.28 -9.66 7.93
C VAL A 799 -5.40 -9.92 9.15
N SER A 800 -4.20 -9.33 9.17
CA SER A 800 -3.26 -9.55 10.30
C SER A 800 -3.48 -8.59 11.48
N GLN A 801 -4.04 -7.39 11.25
CA GLN A 801 -4.09 -6.30 12.23
C GLN A 801 -5.53 -5.95 12.65
N SER A 802 -5.71 -5.55 13.91
CA SER A 802 -6.95 -4.90 14.39
C SER A 802 -6.94 -3.38 14.08
N VAL A 803 -8.10 -2.78 13.82
CA VAL A 803 -8.27 -1.33 13.62
C VAL A 803 -9.40 -0.78 14.49
N ARG A 804 -9.12 0.33 15.19
CA ARG A 804 -10.07 0.97 16.13
C ARG A 804 -11.12 1.86 15.45
N GLN A 805 -10.89 2.26 14.20
CA GLN A 805 -11.73 3.16 13.42
C GLN A 805 -11.67 2.76 11.95
N GLY A 806 -12.77 2.96 11.21
CA GLY A 806 -12.89 2.60 9.80
C GLY A 806 -12.94 1.09 9.54
N THR A 807 -12.75 0.74 8.26
CA THR A 807 -12.73 -0.64 7.76
C THR A 807 -11.29 -1.14 7.67
N VAL A 808 -11.03 -2.40 8.04
CA VAL A 808 -9.72 -3.03 7.90
C VAL A 808 -9.43 -3.39 6.44
N SER A 809 -8.21 -3.08 5.98
CA SER A 809 -7.72 -3.48 4.66
C SER A 809 -6.84 -4.73 4.82
N PRO A 810 -7.23 -5.92 4.32
CA PRO A 810 -6.36 -7.10 4.32
C PRO A 810 -5.07 -6.85 3.53
N THR A 811 -4.09 -7.73 3.70
CA THR A 811 -2.89 -7.79 2.85
C THR A 811 -3.01 -8.99 1.92
N HIS A 812 -2.64 -8.80 0.66
CA HIS A 812 -2.59 -9.85 -0.35
C HIS A 812 -1.18 -10.45 -0.42
N TYR A 813 -1.11 -11.76 -0.54
CA TYR A 813 0.12 -12.54 -0.65
C TYR A 813 0.00 -13.43 -1.88
N ASN A 814 0.96 -13.37 -2.79
CA ASN A 814 1.00 -14.18 -4.01
C ASN A 814 2.34 -14.93 -4.07
N VAL A 815 2.31 -16.25 -3.92
CA VAL A 815 3.46 -17.15 -4.00
C VAL A 815 3.71 -17.44 -5.48
N ILE A 816 4.88 -17.04 -5.98
CA ILE A 816 5.21 -17.08 -7.42
C ILE A 816 6.38 -18.00 -7.78
N ASP A 817 7.08 -18.51 -6.78
CA ASP A 817 8.05 -19.60 -6.87
C ASP A 817 8.03 -20.33 -5.52
N ASP A 818 7.96 -21.65 -5.54
CA ASP A 818 7.97 -22.48 -4.34
C ASP A 818 8.50 -23.87 -4.68
N ASN A 819 9.59 -24.26 -4.01
CA ASN A 819 10.05 -25.64 -3.94
C ASN A 819 10.26 -26.10 -2.49
N SER A 820 9.60 -25.46 -1.52
CA SER A 820 9.80 -25.64 -0.08
C SER A 820 9.12 -26.88 0.52
N ASP A 821 8.32 -27.61 -0.24
CA ASP A 821 7.55 -28.79 0.22
C ASP A 821 6.52 -28.48 1.31
N TRP A 822 6.07 -27.23 1.41
CA TRP A 822 5.09 -26.79 2.41
C TRP A 822 3.68 -26.72 1.84
N SER A 823 2.71 -27.19 2.63
CA SER A 823 1.29 -26.99 2.32
C SER A 823 0.91 -25.51 2.45
N PRO A 824 -0.16 -25.06 1.76
CA PRO A 824 -0.57 -23.65 1.80
C PRO A 824 -0.84 -23.11 3.20
N GLU A 825 -1.32 -23.96 4.11
CA GLU A 825 -1.51 -23.62 5.52
C GLU A 825 -0.21 -23.20 6.21
N ILE A 826 0.91 -23.89 5.99
CA ILE A 826 2.17 -23.61 6.68
C ILE A 826 2.65 -22.21 6.31
N ILE A 827 2.55 -21.85 5.03
CA ILE A 827 2.88 -20.52 4.52
C ILE A 827 1.93 -19.45 5.10
N GLN A 828 0.62 -19.71 5.16
CA GLN A 828 -0.35 -18.79 5.78
C GLN A 828 -0.08 -18.56 7.27
N ARG A 829 0.17 -19.64 8.04
CA ARG A 829 0.45 -19.59 9.48
C ARG A 829 1.78 -18.93 9.78
N LEU A 830 2.84 -19.22 9.01
CA LEU A 830 4.12 -18.51 9.14
C LEU A 830 3.95 -17.01 8.85
N THR A 831 3.21 -16.67 7.79
CA THR A 831 2.92 -15.26 7.43
C THR A 831 2.23 -14.53 8.59
N TYR A 832 1.25 -15.16 9.27
CA TYR A 832 0.60 -14.57 10.43
C TYR A 832 1.53 -14.48 11.65
N LYS A 833 2.29 -15.54 11.98
CA LYS A 833 3.32 -15.50 13.04
C LYS A 833 4.29 -14.34 12.87
N LEU A 834 4.80 -14.13 11.66
CA LEU A 834 5.75 -13.05 11.35
C LEU A 834 5.16 -11.63 11.50
N THR A 835 3.83 -11.46 11.42
CA THR A 835 3.20 -10.14 11.67
C THR A 835 3.25 -9.70 13.14
N HIS A 836 3.60 -10.61 14.06
CA HIS A 836 3.81 -10.34 15.48
C HIS A 836 5.26 -9.92 15.82
N MET A 837 6.21 -10.10 14.90
CA MET A 837 7.66 -9.99 15.18
C MET A 837 8.25 -8.58 14.98
N TYR A 838 7.43 -7.53 14.86
CA TYR A 838 7.89 -6.15 14.61
C TYR A 838 8.07 -5.37 15.91
N PHE A 839 9.28 -5.35 16.45
CA PHE A 839 9.58 -4.90 17.82
C PHE A 839 9.28 -3.42 18.14
N ASN A 840 9.12 -2.57 17.12
CA ASN A 840 8.64 -1.19 17.28
C ASN A 840 7.13 -1.09 17.60
N TRP A 841 6.37 -2.19 17.52
CA TRP A 841 4.93 -2.23 17.77
C TRP A 841 4.55 -3.44 18.63
N SER A 842 3.95 -3.18 19.80
CA SER A 842 3.53 -4.18 20.80
C SER A 842 2.17 -4.83 20.45
N GLY A 843 2.04 -5.24 19.20
CA GLY A 843 0.84 -5.80 18.57
C GLY A 843 1.16 -6.31 17.16
N THR A 844 0.18 -6.84 16.43
CA THR A 844 0.35 -7.23 15.02
C THR A 844 0.49 -6.02 14.08
N VAL A 845 1.37 -6.15 13.09
CA VAL A 845 1.49 -5.23 11.95
C VAL A 845 0.87 -5.80 10.66
N ARG A 846 0.73 -4.96 9.63
CA ARG A 846 0.02 -5.30 8.37
C ARG A 846 0.76 -6.27 7.44
N VAL A 847 2.07 -6.46 7.63
CA VAL A 847 2.95 -7.32 6.81
C VAL A 847 3.92 -8.07 7.71
N PRO A 848 4.57 -9.16 7.25
CA PRO A 848 5.63 -9.82 8.01
C PRO A 848 6.70 -8.83 8.49
N ALA A 849 7.19 -9.02 9.71
CA ALA A 849 8.17 -8.11 10.30
C ALA A 849 9.41 -7.87 9.41
N PRO A 850 9.99 -8.85 8.70
CA PRO A 850 11.08 -8.61 7.74
C PRO A 850 10.72 -7.56 6.66
N CYS A 851 9.50 -7.56 6.12
CA CYS A 851 9.04 -6.52 5.18
C CYS A 851 8.93 -5.16 5.87
N GLN A 852 8.38 -5.11 7.08
CA GLN A 852 8.22 -3.84 7.81
C GLN A 852 9.58 -3.27 8.24
N TYR A 853 10.58 -4.11 8.51
CA TYR A 853 11.97 -3.73 8.73
C TYR A 853 12.64 -3.24 7.44
N ALA A 854 12.52 -3.98 6.33
CA ALA A 854 13.04 -3.58 5.02
C ALA A 854 12.46 -2.23 4.56
N HIS A 855 11.14 -2.04 4.68
CA HIS A 855 10.48 -0.77 4.40
C HIS A 855 11.02 0.38 5.25
N LYS A 856 11.14 0.17 6.57
CA LYS A 856 11.67 1.18 7.51
C LYS A 856 13.13 1.55 7.19
N LEU A 857 13.94 0.58 6.78
CA LEU A 857 15.33 0.75 6.38
C LEU A 857 15.45 1.50 5.05
N ALA A 858 14.74 1.08 4.00
CA ALA A 858 14.71 1.76 2.69
C ALA A 858 14.26 3.22 2.84
N PHE A 859 13.19 3.45 3.62
CA PHE A 859 12.68 4.79 3.91
C PHE A 859 13.70 5.65 4.65
N LEU A 860 14.36 5.12 5.70
CA LEU A 860 15.40 5.86 6.43
C LEU A 860 16.56 6.27 5.51
N THR A 861 17.01 5.36 4.64
CA THR A 861 18.08 5.66 3.69
C THR A 861 17.66 6.73 2.70
N ALA A 862 16.52 6.53 2.01
CA ALA A 862 16.01 7.44 0.98
C ALA A 862 15.69 8.84 1.51
N GLN A 863 15.18 8.97 2.73
CA GLN A 863 14.72 10.24 3.29
C GLN A 863 15.79 11.00 4.08
N SER A 864 16.81 10.32 4.62
CA SER A 864 17.69 10.91 5.64
C SER A 864 19.17 10.55 5.57
N VAL A 865 19.58 9.48 4.88
CA VAL A 865 21.02 9.08 4.82
C VAL A 865 21.63 9.34 3.44
N GLY A 866 20.89 9.02 2.37
CA GLY A 866 21.32 9.24 0.98
C GLY A 866 22.48 8.36 0.51
N THR A 867 22.83 7.31 1.25
CA THR A 867 23.88 6.33 0.90
C THR A 867 23.76 5.05 1.73
N VAL A 868 24.51 4.01 1.37
CA VAL A 868 24.55 2.71 2.05
C VAL A 868 25.18 2.83 3.45
N HIS A 869 24.76 1.98 4.39
CA HIS A 869 25.27 1.94 5.77
C HIS A 869 26.60 1.21 5.90
N SER A 870 27.38 1.62 6.91
CA SER A 870 28.66 1.00 7.23
C SER A 870 28.50 -0.42 7.82
N SER A 871 29.40 -1.32 7.43
CA SER A 871 29.30 -2.78 7.66
C SER A 871 29.01 -3.22 9.11
N PRO A 872 29.59 -2.62 10.17
CA PRO A 872 29.33 -3.05 11.56
C PRO A 872 27.85 -3.02 11.98
N LEU A 873 27.03 -2.18 11.34
CA LEU A 873 25.61 -2.04 11.66
C LEU A 873 24.72 -3.13 11.04
N ARG A 874 25.24 -3.97 10.13
CA ARG A 874 24.44 -4.95 9.35
C ARG A 874 23.63 -5.89 10.24
N ASN A 875 24.17 -6.32 11.38
CA ASN A 875 23.55 -7.30 12.28
C ASN A 875 22.70 -6.67 13.40
N LEU A 876 22.31 -5.40 13.27
CA LEU A 876 21.58 -4.61 14.27
C LEU A 876 20.32 -3.98 13.67
N LEU A 877 19.28 -3.79 14.49
CA LEU A 877 18.07 -3.04 14.10
C LEU A 877 18.27 -1.52 14.30
N TYR A 878 19.41 -0.98 13.87
CA TYR A 878 19.83 0.42 14.07
C TYR A 878 18.87 1.46 13.46
N PHE A 879 18.09 1.04 12.47
CA PHE A 879 17.22 1.87 11.63
C PHE A 879 15.81 2.13 12.21
N LEU A 880 15.48 1.60 13.40
CA LEU A 880 14.14 1.70 14.02
C LEU A 880 13.70 3.11 14.46
#